data_AF-A0A7C6KL57-F1
#
_entry.id   AF-A0A7C6KL57-F1
#
_cell.length_a   1.000
_cell.length_b   1.000
_cell.length_c   1.000
_cell.angle_alpha   90.00
_cell.angle_beta   90.00
_cell.angle_gamma   90.00
#
_symmetry.space_group_name_H-M   'P 1'
#
loop_
_entity.id
_entity.type
_entity.pdbx_description
1 polymer ?
#
loop_
_entity_poly.entity_id
_entity_poly.type
_entity_poly.pdbx_seq_one_letter_code
_entity_poly.pdbx_strand_id
1 'polypeptide(L)'
;MARGEELQYLADVLLRLAGVRAAAGQERAVADAIEETARPWIDESRRDSFGNLWLIRRSRREAGGPRVMLSAHMDEIAWLVRAVEKGGFLRLSPLGGVDAATYVGHEVVVVTEQGELLPGIVGTKPPHLTREEEYRRFPEPESLFVDIGLSEEETRRRVKVGDVVYPSVLPARIGEGRVTGKALDNRASVAIMLWALRLLRGRDHQAEIFAVATVQEELGMRGARTAATAIAPDIAIAIDVGFGLQPGVDRWHGPGLKLGGGPAITAGPNLHPGLRQALLDTARRIRVETQEEVAPGSTGTDAWYIQVAGEGIPVALLSLPLRYMHSSVELAALSDLEETARLLAEFLAGVGPEWKRRRPGWVVGATATTSELPPLVTAGGSTAGAGLGQATAATGDGEGDLTLRDDLAGRLVQTLGALSELRGPSGDEAEVRQWLMERLPKDVDEVFVDTMGNLLVAKGLNRPGPRVMVDAHMDEVGLIVKGVDDDGFLRVGVLGGIDPRVLPAQRVLVGSSGLLGVIGTKPVHLKKGEEKSKAPELDDLYVDIGVAGRAEAEKLVRPGDTITFATRFQPVGKGLVKGKALDDRGGVALLLHLLAEEWEFSFFAAFTAQEETGLRGAQVAADQIRPDLGLALETTICADLPDVPGHGQATRLGGGPAVSFQDRASVADPALVALIQKVAARENIAWQWRRALGGGNDAGAIQQRAGGARTCTLSIPCRYLHTPASLLAVSDMVKTYQLARAFLRELPRFWAAAGR
;
A
#
# COMPACT_ATOMS: atom_id res chain seq x y z
N MET A 1 19.06 6.31 -29.78
CA MET A 1 18.72 6.79 -28.44
C MET A 1 19.83 6.37 -27.50
N ALA A 2 20.18 7.20 -26.54
CA ALA A 2 21.10 6.76 -25.48
C ALA A 2 20.38 5.69 -24.63
N ARG A 3 21.11 4.71 -24.08
CA ARG A 3 20.53 3.62 -23.25
C ARG A 3 19.62 4.14 -22.12
N GLY A 4 19.92 5.32 -21.57
CA GLY A 4 19.09 5.98 -20.56
C GLY A 4 17.69 6.40 -21.05
N GLU A 5 17.56 6.89 -22.29
CA GLU A 5 16.27 7.27 -22.88
C GLU A 5 15.39 6.04 -23.12
N GLU A 6 16.01 4.91 -23.46
CA GLU A 6 15.32 3.63 -23.65
C GLU A 6 14.76 3.07 -22.34
N LEU A 7 15.57 3.08 -21.27
CA LEU A 7 15.11 2.70 -19.93
C LEU A 7 14.05 3.66 -19.39
N GLN A 8 14.11 4.94 -19.76
CA GLN A 8 13.07 5.90 -19.39
C GLN A 8 11.73 5.49 -20.00
N TYR A 9 11.69 5.28 -21.31
CA TYR A 9 10.46 4.89 -21.99
C TYR A 9 9.93 3.54 -21.48
N LEU A 10 10.80 2.55 -21.27
CA LEU A 10 10.38 1.23 -20.78
C LEU A 10 9.70 1.34 -19.41
N ALA A 11 10.24 2.17 -18.52
CA ALA A 11 9.59 2.46 -17.26
C ALA A 11 8.25 3.16 -17.47
N ASP A 12 8.16 4.16 -18.36
CA ASP A 12 6.90 4.87 -18.60
C ASP A 12 5.79 3.92 -19.10
N VAL A 13 6.14 2.95 -19.95
CA VAL A 13 5.23 1.87 -20.37
C VAL A 13 4.82 1.01 -19.17
N LEU A 14 5.78 0.55 -18.36
CA LEU A 14 5.48 -0.27 -17.19
C LEU A 14 4.58 0.47 -16.19
N LEU A 15 4.92 1.72 -15.86
CA LEU A 15 4.14 2.57 -14.95
C LEU A 15 2.71 2.77 -15.47
N ARG A 16 2.55 2.99 -16.78
CA ARG A 16 1.23 3.07 -17.42
C ARG A 16 0.45 1.76 -17.23
N LEU A 17 1.05 0.62 -17.58
CA LEU A 17 0.35 -0.68 -17.55
C LEU A 17 0.03 -1.13 -16.12
N ALA A 18 0.98 -1.02 -15.18
CA ALA A 18 0.79 -1.36 -13.77
C ALA A 18 -0.20 -0.41 -13.06
N GLY A 19 -0.34 0.82 -13.55
CA GLY A 19 -1.33 1.78 -13.06
C GLY A 19 -2.78 1.43 -13.41
N VAL A 20 -3.01 0.64 -14.47
CA VAL A 20 -4.35 0.16 -14.82
C VAL A 20 -4.79 -0.94 -13.85
N ARG A 21 -6.04 -0.87 -13.39
CA ARG A 21 -6.66 -1.92 -12.55
C ARG A 21 -7.32 -2.94 -13.46
N ALA A 22 -6.93 -4.20 -13.33
CA ALA A 22 -7.46 -5.28 -14.16
C ALA A 22 -7.29 -6.62 -13.45
N ALA A 23 -8.20 -6.91 -12.53
CA ALA A 23 -8.25 -8.21 -11.89
C ALA A 23 -8.65 -9.31 -12.88
N ALA A 24 -8.41 -10.56 -12.50
CA ALA A 24 -8.84 -11.70 -13.30
C ALA A 24 -10.35 -11.64 -13.62
N GLY A 25 -10.70 -11.68 -14.91
CA GLY A 25 -12.04 -11.51 -15.45
C GLY A 25 -12.47 -10.05 -15.73
N GLN A 26 -11.61 -9.06 -15.42
CA GLN A 26 -11.85 -7.62 -15.60
C GLN A 26 -10.72 -6.95 -16.42
N GLU A 27 -10.07 -7.69 -17.32
CA GLU A 27 -8.83 -7.28 -17.98
C GLU A 27 -9.02 -6.32 -19.17
N ARG A 28 -10.25 -5.90 -19.46
CA ARG A 28 -10.54 -5.10 -20.66
C ARG A 28 -9.75 -3.79 -20.72
N ALA A 29 -9.70 -3.05 -19.62
CA ALA A 29 -9.04 -1.75 -19.56
C ALA A 29 -7.52 -1.88 -19.79
N VAL A 30 -6.88 -2.92 -19.25
CA VAL A 30 -5.46 -3.14 -19.47
C VAL A 30 -5.20 -3.66 -20.89
N ALA A 31 -6.07 -4.50 -21.44
CA ALA A 31 -5.98 -4.92 -22.84
C ALA A 31 -6.02 -3.71 -23.79
N ASP A 32 -6.93 -2.75 -23.57
CA ASP A 32 -7.01 -1.50 -24.34
C ASP A 32 -5.68 -0.72 -24.28
N ALA A 33 -5.10 -0.58 -23.07
CA ALA A 33 -3.83 0.12 -22.87
C ALA A 33 -2.63 -0.59 -23.53
N ILE A 34 -2.60 -1.93 -23.48
CA ILE A 34 -1.58 -2.76 -24.13
C ILE A 34 -1.67 -2.61 -25.65
N GLU A 35 -2.88 -2.73 -26.21
CA GLU A 35 -3.12 -2.65 -27.65
C GLU A 35 -2.73 -1.28 -28.21
N GLU A 36 -3.11 -0.20 -27.52
CA GLU A 36 -2.73 1.17 -27.89
C GLU A 36 -1.20 1.34 -27.90
N THR A 37 -0.53 0.83 -26.86
CA THR A 37 0.93 0.91 -26.75
C THR A 37 1.63 0.10 -27.84
N ALA A 38 1.12 -1.08 -28.17
CA ALA A 38 1.71 -2.00 -29.13
C ALA A 38 1.54 -1.57 -30.60
N ARG A 39 0.51 -0.77 -30.89
CA ARG A 39 0.07 -0.40 -32.25
C ARG A 39 1.19 -0.02 -33.24
N PRO A 40 2.25 0.71 -32.85
CA PRO A 40 3.33 1.08 -33.77
C PRO A 40 4.27 -0.09 -34.17
N TRP A 41 4.15 -1.26 -33.56
CA TRP A 41 5.13 -2.36 -33.69
C TRP A 41 4.53 -3.70 -34.14
N ILE A 42 3.23 -3.72 -34.41
CA ILE A 42 2.43 -4.90 -34.79
C ILE A 42 1.78 -4.67 -36.16
N ASP A 43 1.38 -5.75 -36.81
CA ASP A 43 0.63 -5.70 -38.07
C ASP A 43 -0.88 -5.81 -37.84
N GLU A 44 -1.27 -6.57 -36.82
CA GLU A 44 -2.68 -6.87 -36.50
C GLU A 44 -2.82 -7.11 -34.99
N SER A 45 -3.96 -6.72 -34.43
CA SER A 45 -4.38 -7.09 -33.09
C SER A 45 -5.74 -7.80 -33.15
N ARG A 46 -5.96 -8.76 -32.26
CA ARG A 46 -7.24 -9.46 -32.12
C ARG A 46 -7.49 -9.82 -30.67
N ARG A 47 -8.76 -9.84 -30.25
CA ARG A 47 -9.18 -10.46 -28.99
C ARG A 47 -9.90 -11.77 -29.27
N ASP A 48 -9.63 -12.79 -28.47
CA ASP A 48 -10.41 -14.03 -28.53
C ASP A 48 -11.65 -13.94 -27.63
N SER A 49 -12.51 -14.96 -27.72
CA SER A 49 -13.76 -15.02 -26.95
C SER A 49 -13.54 -15.16 -25.44
N PHE A 50 -12.33 -15.50 -25.01
CA PHE A 50 -11.98 -15.63 -23.61
C PHE A 50 -11.47 -14.30 -23.03
N GLY A 51 -11.03 -13.38 -23.89
CA GLY A 51 -10.54 -12.05 -23.51
C GLY A 51 -9.05 -11.86 -23.73
N ASN A 52 -8.30 -12.89 -24.16
CA ASN A 52 -6.87 -12.74 -24.44
C ASN A 52 -6.67 -11.74 -25.58
N LEU A 53 -5.65 -10.88 -25.45
CA LEU A 53 -5.26 -9.94 -26.49
C LEU A 53 -4.07 -10.49 -27.27
N TRP A 54 -4.24 -10.71 -28.56
CA TRP A 54 -3.24 -11.21 -29.48
C TRP A 54 -2.67 -10.04 -30.27
N LEU A 55 -1.36 -9.84 -30.15
CA LEU A 55 -0.58 -8.86 -30.88
C LEU A 55 0.24 -9.60 -31.94
N ILE A 56 -0.14 -9.45 -33.20
CA ILE A 56 0.36 -10.28 -34.29
C ILE A 56 1.37 -9.49 -35.11
N ARG A 57 2.53 -10.13 -35.32
CA ARG A 57 3.56 -9.62 -36.21
C ARG A 57 3.91 -10.68 -37.27
N ARG A 58 3.70 -10.31 -38.52
CA ARG A 58 3.85 -11.19 -39.70
C ARG A 58 5.32 -11.34 -40.09
N SER A 59 5.65 -12.50 -40.65
CA SER A 59 6.95 -12.76 -41.29
C SER A 59 7.28 -11.71 -42.36
N ARG A 60 8.55 -11.34 -42.49
CA ARG A 60 9.03 -10.35 -43.48
C ARG A 60 9.74 -10.96 -44.69
N ARG A 61 9.97 -12.28 -44.73
CA ARG A 61 10.68 -12.95 -45.83
C ARG A 61 9.80 -13.88 -46.66
N GLU A 62 9.03 -14.77 -46.04
CA GLU A 62 8.09 -15.68 -46.73
C GLU A 62 6.81 -15.88 -45.92
N ALA A 63 5.69 -16.11 -46.62
CA ALA A 63 4.43 -16.50 -46.01
C ALA A 63 4.52 -17.92 -45.43
N GLY A 64 4.01 -18.11 -44.20
CA GLY A 64 4.00 -19.41 -43.54
C GLY A 64 5.32 -19.81 -42.90
N GLY A 65 6.08 -18.88 -42.30
CA GLY A 65 7.18 -19.21 -41.39
C GLY A 65 6.70 -19.92 -40.10
N PRO A 66 7.61 -20.31 -39.19
CA PRO A 66 7.23 -20.94 -37.92
C PRO A 66 6.38 -20.00 -37.07
N ARG A 67 5.36 -20.53 -36.41
CA ARG A 67 4.46 -19.77 -35.54
C ARG A 67 5.01 -19.77 -34.13
N VAL A 68 5.33 -18.60 -33.60
CA VAL A 68 5.90 -18.44 -32.27
C VAL A 68 4.88 -17.74 -31.38
N MET A 69 4.51 -18.36 -30.28
CA MET A 69 3.67 -17.74 -29.26
C MET A 69 4.55 -17.16 -28.14
N LEU A 70 4.34 -15.90 -27.80
CA LEU A 70 4.81 -15.33 -26.54
C LEU A 70 3.60 -15.21 -25.62
N SER A 71 3.74 -15.55 -24.34
CA SER A 71 2.70 -15.33 -23.35
C SER A 71 3.21 -14.55 -22.15
N ALA A 72 2.44 -13.56 -21.72
CA ALA A 72 2.58 -12.87 -20.45
C ALA A 72 1.17 -12.48 -20.01
N HIS A 73 0.81 -12.65 -18.75
CA HIS A 73 -0.56 -12.36 -18.32
C HIS A 73 -0.75 -10.90 -17.96
N MET A 74 -1.97 -10.40 -18.20
CA MET A 74 -2.33 -9.02 -17.93
C MET A 74 -3.28 -8.86 -16.74
N ASP A 75 -3.86 -9.94 -16.22
CA ASP A 75 -4.56 -9.88 -14.95
C ASP A 75 -3.61 -9.62 -13.78
N GLU A 76 -4.17 -9.09 -12.69
CA GLU A 76 -3.51 -8.93 -11.40
C GLU A 76 -4.36 -9.57 -10.30
N ILE A 77 -3.74 -9.95 -9.19
CA ILE A 77 -4.46 -10.33 -7.98
C ILE A 77 -5.29 -9.16 -7.43
N ALA A 78 -6.42 -9.47 -6.81
CA ALA A 78 -7.29 -8.47 -6.19
C ALA A 78 -8.18 -9.12 -5.12
N TRP A 79 -9.19 -8.39 -4.64
CA TRP A 79 -10.22 -8.93 -3.77
C TRP A 79 -11.61 -8.71 -4.37
N LEU A 80 -12.56 -9.57 -4.02
CA LEU A 80 -13.97 -9.39 -4.32
C LEU A 80 -14.74 -8.98 -3.08
N VAL A 81 -15.65 -8.01 -3.22
CA VAL A 81 -16.66 -7.72 -2.21
C VAL A 81 -17.59 -8.93 -2.09
N ARG A 82 -17.56 -9.61 -0.93
CA ARG A 82 -18.43 -10.77 -0.66
C ARG A 82 -19.72 -10.41 0.09
N ALA A 83 -19.68 -9.34 0.88
CA ALA A 83 -20.83 -8.85 1.64
C ALA A 83 -20.67 -7.38 2.04
N VAL A 84 -21.79 -6.70 2.22
CA VAL A 84 -21.88 -5.41 2.91
C VAL A 84 -22.45 -5.64 4.31
N GLU A 85 -21.63 -5.40 5.32
CA GLU A 85 -22.00 -5.56 6.73
C GLU A 85 -22.66 -4.33 7.34
N LYS A 86 -23.16 -4.52 8.56
CA LYS A 86 -23.74 -3.44 9.34
C LYS A 86 -22.74 -2.30 9.50
N GLY A 87 -23.20 -1.07 9.31
CA GLY A 87 -22.34 0.12 9.40
C GLY A 87 -21.57 0.44 8.11
N GLY A 88 -21.76 -0.33 7.03
CA GLY A 88 -21.22 0.00 5.70
C GLY A 88 -19.83 -0.56 5.39
N PHE A 89 -19.33 -1.48 6.22
CA PHE A 89 -18.08 -2.19 5.98
C PHE A 89 -18.25 -3.29 4.93
N LEU A 90 -17.20 -3.53 4.14
CA LEU A 90 -17.19 -4.54 3.09
C LEU A 90 -16.37 -5.74 3.53
N ARG A 91 -16.90 -6.96 3.42
CA ARG A 91 -16.09 -8.17 3.59
C ARG A 91 -15.50 -8.59 2.26
N LEU A 92 -14.33 -9.22 2.33
CA LEU A 92 -13.56 -9.60 1.15
C LEU A 92 -13.46 -11.12 0.96
N SER A 93 -13.33 -11.53 -0.29
CA SER A 93 -12.82 -12.85 -0.71
C SER A 93 -11.62 -12.64 -1.62
N PRO A 94 -10.54 -13.44 -1.50
CA PRO A 94 -9.37 -13.30 -2.38
C PRO A 94 -9.75 -13.63 -3.83
N LEU A 95 -9.20 -12.86 -4.77
CA LEU A 95 -9.27 -13.11 -6.21
C LEU A 95 -7.84 -13.30 -6.72
N GLY A 96 -7.44 -14.57 -6.86
CA GLY A 96 -6.05 -14.96 -7.11
C GLY A 96 -5.30 -15.31 -5.82
N GLY A 97 -3.99 -15.56 -5.94
CA GLY A 97 -3.13 -16.01 -4.82
C GLY A 97 -2.71 -14.89 -3.88
N VAL A 98 -3.64 -14.09 -3.35
CA VAL A 98 -3.34 -12.89 -2.53
C VAL A 98 -2.72 -13.25 -1.18
N ASP A 99 -1.66 -12.53 -0.76
CA ASP A 99 -1.17 -12.56 0.62
C ASP A 99 -2.00 -11.63 1.52
N ALA A 100 -2.98 -12.17 2.25
CA ALA A 100 -3.83 -11.39 3.15
C ALA A 100 -3.05 -10.57 4.20
N ALA A 101 -1.90 -11.07 4.64
CA ALA A 101 -1.06 -10.41 5.62
C ALA A 101 -0.56 -9.03 5.15
N THR A 102 -0.38 -8.86 3.84
CA THR A 102 0.15 -7.63 3.25
C THR A 102 -0.93 -6.60 2.94
N TYR A 103 -2.18 -6.83 3.37
CA TYR A 103 -3.29 -5.90 3.17
C TYR A 103 -3.78 -5.31 4.48
N VAL A 104 -3.39 -5.84 5.65
CA VAL A 104 -3.83 -5.29 6.93
C VAL A 104 -3.33 -3.84 7.06
N GLY A 105 -4.25 -2.90 7.32
CA GLY A 105 -3.94 -1.47 7.40
C GLY A 105 -3.58 -0.81 6.06
N HIS A 106 -3.79 -1.48 4.92
CA HIS A 106 -3.51 -0.91 3.61
C HIS A 106 -4.65 -0.07 3.07
N GLU A 107 -4.26 0.93 2.28
CA GLU A 107 -5.16 1.69 1.44
C GLU A 107 -5.57 0.87 0.21
N VAL A 108 -6.86 0.83 -0.04
CA VAL A 108 -7.47 0.13 -1.17
C VAL A 108 -8.46 1.01 -1.90
N VAL A 109 -8.81 0.63 -3.12
CA VAL A 109 -9.87 1.24 -3.91
C VAL A 109 -10.86 0.17 -4.32
N VAL A 110 -12.13 0.40 -3.99
CA VAL A 110 -13.26 -0.39 -4.49
C VAL A 110 -13.65 0.18 -5.84
N VAL A 111 -13.67 -0.68 -6.86
CA VAL A 111 -14.15 -0.34 -8.20
C VAL A 111 -15.55 -0.92 -8.33
N THR A 112 -16.55 -0.04 -8.41
CA THR A 112 -17.95 -0.47 -8.55
C THR A 112 -18.25 -0.88 -9.98
N GLU A 113 -19.30 -1.66 -10.18
CA GLU A 113 -19.85 -1.99 -11.51
C GLU A 113 -20.07 -0.76 -12.41
N GLN A 114 -20.36 0.41 -11.83
CA GLN A 114 -20.56 1.67 -12.57
C GLN A 114 -19.26 2.42 -12.90
N GLY A 115 -18.09 1.86 -12.58
CA GLY A 115 -16.79 2.55 -12.74
C GLY A 115 -16.44 3.50 -11.58
N GLU A 116 -17.27 3.48 -10.53
CA GLU A 116 -17.02 4.02 -9.20
C GLU A 116 -15.62 3.80 -8.63
N LEU A 117 -14.78 4.81 -8.40
CA LEU A 117 -13.57 4.64 -7.57
C LEU A 117 -13.83 5.12 -6.13
N LEU A 118 -13.99 4.18 -5.20
CA LEU A 118 -14.21 4.48 -3.79
C LEU A 118 -12.95 4.13 -2.98
N PRO A 119 -12.21 5.13 -2.46
CA PRO A 119 -11.09 4.87 -1.57
C PRO A 119 -11.56 4.22 -0.27
N GLY A 120 -10.74 3.35 0.29
CA GLY A 120 -10.99 2.72 1.59
C GLY A 120 -9.71 2.25 2.26
N ILE A 121 -9.86 1.76 3.49
CA ILE A 121 -8.79 1.15 4.28
C ILE A 121 -9.22 -0.26 4.67
N VAL A 122 -8.31 -1.22 4.52
CA VAL A 122 -8.48 -2.55 5.10
C VAL A 122 -8.29 -2.43 6.61
N GLY A 123 -9.39 -2.55 7.34
CA GLY A 123 -9.42 -2.30 8.77
C GLY A 123 -8.72 -3.39 9.58
N THR A 124 -8.23 -2.99 10.74
CA THR A 124 -7.73 -3.89 11.78
C THR A 124 -8.34 -3.50 13.12
N LYS A 125 -8.45 -4.47 14.01
CA LYS A 125 -8.87 -4.23 15.38
C LYS A 125 -7.75 -3.48 16.13
N PRO A 126 -8.06 -2.38 16.85
CA PRO A 126 -7.04 -1.61 17.55
C PRO A 126 -6.18 -2.46 18.49
N PRO A 127 -4.84 -2.29 18.53
CA PRO A 127 -3.93 -3.10 19.35
C PRO A 127 -4.34 -3.19 20.81
N HIS A 128 -4.79 -2.06 21.37
CA HIS A 128 -5.25 -1.92 22.75
C HIS A 128 -6.50 -2.75 23.10
N LEU A 129 -7.23 -3.24 22.10
CA LEU A 129 -8.41 -4.11 22.24
C LEU A 129 -8.15 -5.54 21.75
N THR A 130 -7.02 -5.77 21.09
CA THR A 130 -6.60 -7.05 20.54
C THR A 130 -6.01 -7.91 21.67
N ARG A 131 -6.42 -9.18 21.75
CA ARG A 131 -5.86 -10.11 22.73
C ARG A 131 -4.44 -10.51 22.31
N GLU A 132 -3.58 -10.84 23.26
CA GLU A 132 -2.18 -11.19 22.97
C GLU A 132 -2.04 -12.35 21.95
N GLU A 133 -2.90 -13.36 22.04
CA GLU A 133 -2.93 -14.48 21.07
C GLU A 133 -3.32 -14.03 19.65
N GLU A 134 -4.27 -13.10 19.55
CA GLU A 134 -4.74 -12.51 18.29
C GLU A 134 -3.64 -11.62 17.68
N TYR A 135 -2.82 -10.97 18.51
CA TYR A 135 -1.70 -10.13 18.08
C TYR A 135 -0.56 -10.91 17.42
N ARG A 136 -0.38 -12.18 17.79
CA ARG A 136 0.67 -13.06 17.26
C ARG A 136 0.34 -13.66 15.90
N ARG A 137 -0.86 -13.41 15.36
CA ARG A 137 -1.33 -13.99 14.10
C ARG A 137 -1.98 -12.93 13.20
N PHE A 138 -1.83 -13.14 11.90
CA PHE A 138 -2.59 -12.43 10.90
C PHE A 138 -4.06 -12.87 10.94
N PRO A 139 -4.99 -11.97 10.61
CA PRO A 139 -6.38 -12.34 10.42
C PRO A 139 -6.51 -13.32 9.26
N GLU A 140 -7.44 -14.26 9.36
CA GLU A 140 -7.82 -15.09 8.21
C GLU A 140 -8.35 -14.18 7.09
N PRO A 141 -8.08 -14.48 5.80
CA PRO A 141 -8.49 -13.63 4.68
C PRO A 141 -9.97 -13.22 4.72
N GLU A 142 -10.85 -14.13 5.12
CA GLU A 142 -12.30 -13.89 5.20
C GLU A 142 -12.67 -12.90 6.31
N SER A 143 -11.85 -12.77 7.35
CA SER A 143 -12.08 -11.83 8.45
C SER A 143 -11.68 -10.39 8.09
N LEU A 144 -10.94 -10.18 7.00
CA LEU A 144 -10.62 -8.83 6.54
C LEU A 144 -11.89 -8.08 6.11
N PHE A 145 -11.91 -6.79 6.42
CA PHE A 145 -12.96 -5.88 6.00
C PHE A 145 -12.39 -4.56 5.51
N VAL A 146 -13.12 -3.87 4.64
CA VAL A 146 -12.78 -2.55 4.11
C VAL A 146 -13.76 -1.51 4.61
N ASP A 147 -13.21 -0.40 5.05
CA ASP A 147 -13.93 0.81 5.43
C ASP A 147 -13.76 1.88 4.34
N ILE A 148 -14.86 2.18 3.65
CA ILE A 148 -14.93 3.21 2.59
C ILE A 148 -15.52 4.54 3.10
N GLY A 149 -15.75 4.67 4.41
CA GLY A 149 -16.22 5.91 5.02
C GLY A 149 -17.65 6.33 4.66
N LEU A 150 -18.49 5.38 4.21
CA LEU A 150 -19.89 5.62 3.87
C LEU A 150 -20.83 4.98 4.89
N SER A 151 -22.04 5.54 5.01
CA SER A 151 -23.09 4.90 5.78
C SER A 151 -23.50 3.57 5.15
N GLU A 152 -24.07 2.64 5.95
CA GLU A 152 -24.57 1.36 5.42
C GLU A 152 -25.54 1.53 4.25
N GLU A 153 -26.44 2.52 4.33
CA GLU A 153 -27.42 2.79 3.30
C GLU A 153 -26.77 3.27 1.99
N GLU A 154 -25.77 4.15 2.08
CA GLU A 154 -25.00 4.64 0.93
C GLU A 154 -24.12 3.52 0.34
N THR A 155 -23.45 2.74 1.18
CA THR A 155 -22.64 1.59 0.75
C THR A 155 -23.49 0.57 -0.01
N ARG A 156 -24.65 0.16 0.52
CA ARG A 156 -25.55 -0.80 -0.16
C ARG A 156 -26.09 -0.29 -1.50
N ARG A 157 -26.19 1.04 -1.65
CA ARG A 157 -26.59 1.67 -2.91
C ARG A 157 -25.48 1.64 -3.96
N ARG A 158 -24.24 1.98 -3.57
CA ARG A 158 -23.11 2.18 -4.49
C ARG A 158 -22.29 0.91 -4.74
N VAL A 159 -22.19 0.02 -3.76
CA VAL A 159 -21.36 -1.19 -3.82
C VAL A 159 -22.24 -2.44 -3.90
N LYS A 160 -21.84 -3.38 -4.75
CA LYS A 160 -22.47 -4.69 -4.94
C LYS A 160 -21.52 -5.82 -4.60
N VAL A 161 -22.09 -6.96 -4.24
CA VAL A 161 -21.33 -8.21 -4.15
C VAL A 161 -20.78 -8.54 -5.53
N GLY A 162 -19.48 -8.81 -5.61
CA GLY A 162 -18.75 -8.99 -6.87
C GLY A 162 -17.96 -7.75 -7.35
N ASP A 163 -18.17 -6.57 -6.75
CA ASP A 163 -17.28 -5.42 -6.98
C ASP A 163 -15.84 -5.77 -6.56
N VAL A 164 -14.87 -5.20 -7.26
CA VAL A 164 -13.46 -5.58 -7.09
C VAL A 164 -12.74 -4.54 -6.24
N VAL A 165 -11.90 -4.99 -5.32
CA VAL A 165 -11.08 -4.15 -4.46
C VAL A 165 -9.61 -4.36 -4.80
N TYR A 166 -8.93 -3.27 -5.14
CA TYR A 166 -7.52 -3.24 -5.55
C TYR A 166 -6.65 -2.52 -4.51
N PRO A 167 -5.35 -2.81 -4.42
CA PRO A 167 -4.40 -1.90 -3.77
C PRO A 167 -4.52 -0.48 -4.34
N SER A 168 -4.46 0.54 -3.48
CA SER A 168 -4.38 1.95 -3.90
C SER A 168 -2.98 2.35 -4.38
N VAL A 169 -2.00 1.47 -4.21
CA VAL A 169 -0.59 1.73 -4.51
C VAL A 169 -0.38 1.90 -6.01
N LEU A 170 -0.06 3.12 -6.46
CA LEU A 170 0.29 3.41 -7.84
C LEU A 170 1.78 3.12 -8.11
N PRO A 171 2.17 2.61 -9.28
CA PRO A 171 3.57 2.32 -9.55
C PRO A 171 4.43 3.60 -9.59
N ALA A 172 5.67 3.50 -9.13
CA ALA A 172 6.62 4.60 -9.02
C ALA A 172 8.06 4.10 -9.21
N ARG A 173 8.98 5.01 -9.53
CA ARG A 173 10.42 4.71 -9.50
C ARG A 173 10.92 4.66 -8.05
N ILE A 174 11.89 3.79 -7.80
CA ILE A 174 12.58 3.67 -6.51
C ILE A 174 14.08 3.43 -6.76
N GLY A 175 14.94 4.14 -6.04
CA GLY A 175 16.39 4.12 -6.27
C GLY A 175 16.79 4.45 -7.72
N GLU A 176 18.03 4.11 -8.09
CA GLU A 176 18.50 4.23 -9.47
C GLU A 176 18.13 2.99 -10.29
N GLY A 177 17.16 3.12 -11.19
CA GLY A 177 16.84 2.08 -12.18
C GLY A 177 15.88 0.97 -11.72
N ARG A 178 15.14 1.15 -10.64
CA ARG A 178 14.09 0.21 -10.21
C ARG A 178 12.70 0.84 -10.19
N VAL A 179 11.70 -0.01 -10.22
CA VAL A 179 10.28 0.34 -10.14
C VAL A 179 9.63 -0.45 -9.03
N THR A 180 8.73 0.20 -8.30
CA THR A 180 7.89 -0.41 -7.29
C THR A 180 6.42 -0.09 -7.54
N GLY A 181 5.50 -1.02 -7.29
CA GLY A 181 4.08 -0.81 -7.53
C GLY A 181 3.27 -2.09 -7.40
N LYS A 182 1.95 -1.98 -7.48
CA LYS A 182 1.08 -3.15 -7.65
C LYS A 182 1.25 -3.76 -9.05
N ALA A 183 0.86 -5.02 -9.19
CA ALA A 183 0.71 -5.69 -10.47
C ALA A 183 1.96 -5.66 -11.36
N LEU A 184 3.17 -5.64 -10.79
CA LEU A 184 4.36 -5.90 -11.59
C LEU A 184 4.35 -7.35 -12.06
N ASP A 185 3.84 -8.25 -11.21
CA ASP A 185 3.23 -9.51 -11.59
C ASP A 185 1.87 -9.27 -12.29
N ASN A 186 1.72 -9.44 -13.60
CA ASN A 186 2.76 -9.73 -14.60
C ASN A 186 2.87 -8.65 -15.68
N ARG A 187 2.53 -7.41 -15.33
CA ARG A 187 2.64 -6.24 -16.22
C ARG A 187 4.08 -5.96 -16.61
N ALA A 188 5.05 -6.38 -15.80
CA ALA A 188 6.47 -6.31 -16.13
C ALA A 188 6.81 -7.22 -17.34
N SER A 189 6.29 -8.44 -17.40
CA SER A 189 6.50 -9.32 -18.55
C SER A 189 5.71 -8.90 -19.78
N VAL A 190 4.53 -8.32 -19.60
CA VAL A 190 3.83 -7.66 -20.72
C VAL A 190 4.69 -6.51 -21.28
N ALA A 191 5.30 -5.69 -20.44
CA ALA A 191 6.20 -4.62 -20.88
C ALA A 191 7.44 -5.18 -21.61
N ILE A 192 8.03 -6.29 -21.13
CA ILE A 192 9.12 -7.02 -21.81
C ILE A 192 8.69 -7.46 -23.21
N MET A 193 7.51 -8.07 -23.32
CA MET A 193 6.95 -8.55 -24.59
C MET A 193 6.76 -7.39 -25.59
N LEU A 194 6.18 -6.27 -25.15
CA LEU A 194 6.02 -5.07 -25.98
C LEU A 194 7.38 -4.48 -26.40
N TRP A 195 8.35 -4.45 -25.49
CA TRP A 195 9.69 -3.96 -25.79
C TRP A 195 10.42 -4.84 -26.80
N ALA A 196 10.27 -6.16 -26.72
CA ALA A 196 10.83 -7.08 -27.70
C ALA A 196 10.25 -6.86 -29.11
N LEU A 197 8.93 -6.64 -29.22
CA LEU A 197 8.28 -6.27 -30.49
C LEU A 197 8.82 -4.95 -31.05
N ARG A 198 9.04 -3.96 -30.17
CA ARG A 198 9.67 -2.68 -30.54
C ARG A 198 11.10 -2.89 -31.07
N LEU A 199 11.93 -3.67 -30.38
CA LEU A 199 13.30 -3.95 -30.80
C LEU A 199 13.39 -4.72 -32.12
N LEU A 200 12.40 -5.58 -32.39
CA LEU A 200 12.28 -6.25 -33.67
C LEU A 200 11.92 -5.30 -34.81
N ARG A 201 11.38 -4.10 -34.55
CA ARG A 201 10.92 -3.16 -35.60
C ARG A 201 12.01 -2.88 -36.64
N GLY A 202 11.68 -3.09 -37.91
CA GLY A 202 12.62 -2.86 -39.02
C GLY A 202 13.70 -3.94 -39.20
N ARG A 203 13.69 -5.01 -38.39
CA ARG A 203 14.51 -6.20 -38.61
C ARG A 203 13.75 -7.23 -39.46
N ASP A 204 14.46 -7.89 -40.36
CA ASP A 204 13.96 -9.08 -41.06
C ASP A 204 13.83 -10.23 -40.07
N HIS A 205 12.67 -10.88 -40.05
CA HIS A 205 12.43 -12.13 -39.33
C HIS A 205 11.51 -13.04 -40.15
N GLN A 206 11.65 -14.35 -39.93
CA GLN A 206 10.88 -15.37 -40.64
C GLN A 206 9.70 -15.90 -39.81
N ALA A 207 9.74 -15.74 -38.49
CA ALA A 207 8.66 -16.18 -37.61
C ALA A 207 7.38 -15.36 -37.79
N GLU A 208 6.23 -16.03 -37.69
CA GLU A 208 4.94 -15.42 -37.40
C GLU A 208 4.76 -15.35 -35.88
N ILE A 209 4.82 -14.14 -35.33
CA ILE A 209 4.87 -13.92 -33.88
C ILE A 209 3.47 -13.58 -33.39
N PHE A 210 2.99 -14.34 -32.41
CA PHE A 210 1.76 -14.13 -31.68
C PHE A 210 2.12 -13.76 -30.24
N ALA A 211 2.21 -12.47 -29.96
CA ALA A 211 2.43 -11.96 -28.60
C ALA A 211 1.09 -11.86 -27.87
N VAL A 212 0.85 -12.74 -26.92
CA VAL A 212 -0.45 -12.89 -26.25
C VAL A 212 -0.38 -12.33 -24.85
N ALA A 213 -1.14 -11.26 -24.60
CA ALA A 213 -1.47 -10.84 -23.25
C ALA A 213 -2.63 -11.70 -22.75
N THR A 214 -2.33 -12.67 -21.88
CA THR A 214 -3.28 -13.69 -21.43
C THR A 214 -4.14 -13.19 -20.28
N VAL A 215 -5.34 -13.76 -20.13
CA VAL A 215 -6.29 -13.44 -19.06
C VAL A 215 -6.42 -14.57 -18.05
N GLN A 216 -6.81 -14.23 -16.82
CA GLN A 216 -7.10 -15.16 -15.72
C GLN A 216 -5.99 -16.19 -15.48
N GLU A 217 -4.73 -15.75 -15.52
CA GLU A 217 -3.60 -16.58 -15.11
C GLU A 217 -3.70 -16.91 -13.63
N GLU A 218 -4.03 -15.90 -12.83
CA GLU A 218 -4.11 -15.96 -11.36
C GLU A 218 -5.21 -16.90 -10.85
N LEU A 219 -6.10 -17.35 -11.77
CA LEU A 219 -7.17 -18.31 -11.52
C LEU A 219 -6.93 -19.68 -12.17
N GLY A 220 -5.68 -19.95 -12.56
CA GLY A 220 -5.23 -21.23 -13.13
C GLY A 220 -4.92 -21.18 -14.62
N MET A 221 -4.22 -20.14 -15.10
CA MET A 221 -3.63 -20.07 -16.46
C MET A 221 -4.64 -20.29 -17.59
N ARG A 222 -5.88 -19.82 -17.37
CA ARG A 222 -7.01 -20.22 -18.22
C ARG A 222 -6.90 -19.61 -19.62
N GLY A 223 -6.41 -18.37 -19.70
CA GLY A 223 -6.22 -17.65 -20.95
C GLY A 223 -5.16 -18.27 -21.86
N ALA A 224 -4.01 -18.68 -21.30
CA ALA A 224 -2.99 -19.36 -22.10
C ALA A 224 -3.47 -20.67 -22.71
N ARG A 225 -4.26 -21.46 -21.97
CA ARG A 225 -4.79 -22.73 -22.49
C ARG A 225 -5.65 -22.53 -23.74
N THR A 226 -6.53 -21.53 -23.74
CA THR A 226 -7.41 -21.24 -24.88
C THR A 226 -6.62 -20.64 -26.04
N ALA A 227 -5.71 -19.69 -25.76
CA ALA A 227 -4.86 -19.06 -26.76
C ALA A 227 -3.93 -20.08 -27.45
N ALA A 228 -3.25 -20.94 -26.70
CA ALA A 228 -2.33 -21.94 -27.25
C ALA A 228 -3.04 -22.95 -28.15
N THR A 229 -4.27 -23.35 -27.81
CA THR A 229 -5.07 -24.25 -28.64
C THR A 229 -5.51 -23.58 -29.94
N ALA A 230 -5.96 -22.33 -29.86
CA ALA A 230 -6.45 -21.59 -31.02
C ALA A 230 -5.32 -21.15 -31.97
N ILE A 231 -4.16 -20.78 -31.40
CA ILE A 231 -2.96 -20.48 -32.17
C ILE A 231 -2.39 -21.79 -32.70
N ALA A 232 -2.21 -22.84 -31.92
CA ALA A 232 -1.41 -24.01 -32.31
C ALA A 232 0.01 -23.59 -32.81
N PRO A 233 0.80 -22.90 -31.97
CA PRO A 233 2.13 -22.41 -32.34
C PRO A 233 3.12 -23.55 -32.52
N ASP A 234 4.15 -23.39 -33.36
CA ASP A 234 5.24 -24.35 -33.47
C ASP A 234 6.10 -24.41 -32.19
N ILE A 235 6.36 -23.25 -31.59
CA ILE A 235 7.05 -23.10 -30.29
C ILE A 235 6.40 -21.98 -29.47
N ALA A 236 6.58 -22.02 -28.14
CA ALA A 236 6.15 -20.93 -27.28
C ALA A 236 7.18 -20.53 -26.22
N ILE A 237 7.16 -19.26 -25.84
CA ILE A 237 7.95 -18.70 -24.74
C ILE A 237 6.98 -18.02 -23.77
N ALA A 238 6.84 -18.57 -22.58
CA ALA A 238 6.18 -17.88 -21.47
C ALA A 238 7.17 -16.92 -20.82
N ILE A 239 6.70 -15.72 -20.52
CA ILE A 239 7.45 -14.67 -19.84
C ILE A 239 6.69 -14.38 -18.56
N ASP A 240 7.32 -14.64 -17.44
CA ASP A 240 6.71 -14.50 -16.13
C ASP A 240 7.69 -13.93 -15.12
N VAL A 241 7.23 -13.71 -13.91
CA VAL A 241 8.06 -13.26 -12.80
C VAL A 241 8.58 -14.45 -11.98
N GLY A 242 9.75 -14.27 -11.38
CA GLY A 242 10.42 -15.23 -10.51
C GLY A 242 10.81 -14.59 -9.19
N PHE A 243 11.26 -15.40 -8.24
CA PHE A 243 11.49 -14.94 -6.86
C PHE A 243 12.82 -14.19 -6.70
N GLY A 244 12.75 -12.87 -6.54
CA GLY A 244 13.92 -12.02 -6.27
C GLY A 244 14.56 -12.31 -4.91
N LEU A 245 15.90 -12.20 -4.83
CA LEU A 245 16.66 -12.30 -3.57
C LEU A 245 16.27 -11.17 -2.62
N GLN A 246 15.94 -11.55 -1.40
CA GLN A 246 15.54 -10.67 -0.31
C GLN A 246 15.72 -11.41 1.03
N PRO A 247 15.78 -10.70 2.17
CA PRO A 247 15.84 -11.33 3.48
C PRO A 247 14.71 -12.36 3.67
N GLY A 248 15.06 -13.54 4.19
CA GLY A 248 14.14 -14.67 4.35
C GLY A 248 13.94 -15.56 3.12
N VAL A 249 14.54 -15.21 1.97
CA VAL A 249 14.59 -16.05 0.76
C VAL A 249 16.03 -16.51 0.54
N ASP A 250 16.28 -17.81 0.69
CA ASP A 250 17.59 -18.40 0.41
C ASP A 250 17.63 -19.09 -0.96
N ARG A 251 18.86 -19.31 -1.46
CA ARG A 251 19.15 -19.90 -2.78
C ARG A 251 18.80 -21.39 -2.90
N TRP A 252 18.49 -22.06 -1.79
CA TRP A 252 18.28 -23.50 -1.74
C TRP A 252 16.80 -23.88 -1.63
N HIS A 253 15.98 -23.01 -1.05
CA HIS A 253 14.55 -23.21 -0.81
C HIS A 253 13.63 -22.38 -1.72
N GLY A 254 14.21 -21.53 -2.59
CA GLY A 254 13.56 -20.89 -3.72
C GLY A 254 14.60 -20.50 -4.79
N PRO A 255 14.21 -20.22 -6.04
CA PRO A 255 15.13 -19.71 -7.04
C PRO A 255 15.45 -18.26 -6.68
N GLY A 256 16.40 -18.05 -5.76
CA GLY A 256 16.79 -16.72 -5.32
C GLY A 256 17.50 -15.98 -6.45
N LEU A 257 16.73 -15.26 -7.27
CA LEU A 257 17.22 -14.50 -8.42
C LEU A 257 17.72 -13.12 -7.99
N LYS A 258 18.93 -12.76 -8.36
CA LYS A 258 19.47 -11.44 -8.08
C LYS A 258 18.78 -10.40 -8.97
N LEU A 259 18.23 -9.35 -8.38
CA LEU A 259 17.76 -8.17 -9.12
C LEU A 259 18.95 -7.47 -9.78
N GLY A 260 18.80 -7.09 -11.04
CA GLY A 260 19.88 -6.59 -11.89
C GLY A 260 20.83 -7.67 -12.39
N GLY A 261 20.48 -8.95 -12.22
CA GLY A 261 21.27 -10.11 -12.66
C GLY A 261 20.90 -10.64 -14.04
N GLY A 262 19.94 -10.00 -14.73
CA GLY A 262 19.42 -10.47 -16.02
C GLY A 262 18.31 -11.52 -15.88
N PRO A 263 17.68 -11.93 -17.00
CA PRO A 263 16.60 -12.93 -17.01
C PRO A 263 17.06 -14.28 -16.47
N ALA A 264 16.16 -14.98 -15.78
CA ALA A 264 16.33 -16.39 -15.51
C ALA A 264 15.77 -17.25 -16.64
N ILE A 265 16.52 -18.27 -17.07
CA ILE A 265 16.06 -19.26 -18.03
C ILE A 265 15.80 -20.58 -17.30
N THR A 266 14.52 -20.91 -17.13
CA THR A 266 14.11 -22.02 -16.27
C THR A 266 14.49 -23.38 -16.87
N ALA A 267 15.04 -24.25 -16.04
CA ALA A 267 15.33 -25.64 -16.32
C ALA A 267 14.32 -26.54 -15.59
N GLY A 268 13.73 -27.52 -16.27
CA GLY A 268 12.79 -28.44 -15.66
C GLY A 268 12.30 -29.50 -16.64
N PRO A 269 11.71 -30.61 -16.16
CA PRO A 269 11.18 -31.66 -17.02
C PRO A 269 10.00 -31.19 -17.88
N ASN A 270 9.36 -30.09 -17.48
CA ASN A 270 8.17 -29.52 -18.12
C ASN A 270 8.53 -28.43 -19.17
N LEU A 271 9.82 -28.25 -19.47
CA LEU A 271 10.33 -27.24 -20.39
C LEU A 271 11.22 -27.90 -21.44
N HIS A 272 11.16 -27.40 -22.67
CA HIS A 272 11.83 -28.06 -23.79
C HIS A 272 13.34 -27.79 -23.78
N PRO A 273 14.21 -28.81 -23.62
CA PRO A 273 15.65 -28.62 -23.42
C PRO A 273 16.33 -27.96 -24.63
N GLY A 274 15.88 -28.27 -25.85
CA GLY A 274 16.41 -27.65 -27.06
C GLY A 274 16.07 -26.15 -27.15
N LEU A 275 14.91 -25.73 -26.64
CA LEU A 275 14.50 -24.33 -26.69
C LEU A 275 15.24 -23.53 -25.61
N ARG A 276 15.40 -24.12 -24.42
CA ARG A 276 16.28 -23.61 -23.36
C ARG A 276 17.71 -23.39 -23.88
N GLN A 277 18.29 -24.40 -24.54
CA GLN A 277 19.66 -24.28 -25.05
C GLN A 277 19.79 -23.18 -26.10
N ALA A 278 18.82 -23.04 -27.00
CA ALA A 278 18.82 -21.97 -28.01
C ALA A 278 18.73 -20.56 -27.40
N LEU A 279 17.97 -20.39 -26.31
CA LEU A 279 17.93 -19.13 -25.56
C LEU A 279 19.27 -18.84 -24.89
N LEU A 280 19.91 -19.83 -24.26
CA LEU A 280 21.25 -19.69 -23.67
C LEU A 280 22.32 -19.34 -24.72
N ASP A 281 22.26 -19.98 -25.89
CA ASP A 281 23.16 -19.69 -27.01
C ASP A 281 22.97 -18.26 -27.53
N THR A 282 21.72 -17.81 -27.60
CA THR A 282 21.38 -16.44 -27.98
C THR A 282 21.91 -15.45 -26.95
N ALA A 283 21.69 -15.69 -25.65
CA ALA A 283 22.18 -14.84 -24.57
C ALA A 283 23.70 -14.68 -24.62
N ARG A 284 24.44 -15.80 -24.78
CA ARG A 284 25.90 -15.80 -24.96
C ARG A 284 26.34 -14.99 -26.19
N ARG A 285 25.62 -15.10 -27.31
CA ARG A 285 25.91 -14.38 -28.55
C ARG A 285 25.80 -12.86 -28.36
N ILE A 286 24.77 -12.39 -27.66
CA ILE A 286 24.53 -10.95 -27.46
C ILE A 286 25.07 -10.39 -26.14
N ARG A 287 25.73 -11.23 -25.33
CA ARG A 287 26.29 -10.88 -24.02
C ARG A 287 25.23 -10.33 -23.06
N VAL A 288 24.09 -11.02 -22.99
CA VAL A 288 23.11 -10.84 -21.91
C VAL A 288 23.46 -11.84 -20.82
N GLU A 289 23.65 -11.34 -19.59
CA GLU A 289 23.82 -12.20 -18.42
C GLU A 289 22.51 -12.92 -18.12
N THR A 290 22.58 -14.19 -17.73
CA THR A 290 21.41 -15.00 -17.44
C THR A 290 21.58 -15.71 -16.12
N GLN A 291 20.46 -15.90 -15.43
CA GLN A 291 20.39 -16.66 -14.20
C GLN A 291 19.77 -18.04 -14.49
N GLU A 292 20.07 -19.01 -13.64
CA GLU A 292 19.44 -20.33 -13.72
C GLU A 292 18.35 -20.44 -12.67
N GLU A 293 17.16 -20.83 -13.10
CA GLU A 293 16.05 -21.23 -12.25
C GLU A 293 15.76 -22.72 -12.49
N VAL A 294 15.40 -23.46 -11.46
CA VAL A 294 15.04 -24.88 -11.57
C VAL A 294 13.60 -25.09 -11.11
N ALA A 295 12.79 -25.68 -11.97
CA ALA A 295 11.39 -26.02 -11.71
C ALA A 295 11.17 -27.53 -11.87
N PRO A 296 11.21 -28.32 -10.77
CA PRO A 296 11.02 -29.78 -10.85
C PRO A 296 9.55 -30.18 -11.08
N GLY A 297 8.60 -29.27 -10.86
CA GLY A 297 7.16 -29.51 -10.95
C GLY A 297 6.44 -28.40 -11.70
N SER A 298 5.18 -28.14 -11.32
CA SER A 298 4.42 -27.01 -11.87
C SER A 298 5.16 -25.70 -11.64
N THR A 299 5.28 -24.91 -12.71
CA THR A 299 5.86 -23.56 -12.65
C THR A 299 4.87 -22.56 -12.09
N GLY A 300 3.58 -22.88 -12.06
CA GLY A 300 2.52 -21.92 -11.70
C GLY A 300 2.41 -20.77 -12.71
N THR A 301 2.84 -20.98 -13.95
CA THR A 301 2.83 -19.99 -15.03
C THR A 301 2.10 -20.53 -16.25
N ASP A 302 1.80 -19.66 -17.21
CA ASP A 302 1.21 -20.00 -18.51
C ASP A 302 1.94 -21.17 -19.22
N ALA A 303 3.25 -21.32 -19.02
CA ALA A 303 4.06 -22.42 -19.57
C ALA A 303 3.49 -23.81 -19.26
N TRP A 304 2.84 -23.96 -18.10
CA TRP A 304 2.29 -25.22 -17.62
C TRP A 304 1.21 -25.77 -18.55
N TYR A 305 0.29 -24.91 -19.01
CA TYR A 305 -0.79 -25.37 -19.90
C TYR A 305 -0.43 -25.31 -21.37
N ILE A 306 0.43 -24.38 -21.77
CA ILE A 306 0.83 -24.26 -23.18
C ILE A 306 1.47 -25.56 -23.66
N GLN A 307 2.34 -26.18 -22.85
CA GLN A 307 3.13 -27.34 -23.29
C GLN A 307 2.29 -28.58 -23.63
N VAL A 308 1.12 -28.74 -23.01
CA VAL A 308 0.20 -29.87 -23.22
C VAL A 308 -0.99 -29.52 -24.12
N ALA A 309 -0.97 -28.35 -24.76
CA ALA A 309 -2.03 -27.96 -25.69
C ALA A 309 -1.90 -28.70 -27.04
N GLY A 310 -3.03 -29.19 -27.55
CA GLY A 310 -3.07 -29.93 -28.82
C GLY A 310 -2.21 -31.20 -28.80
N GLU A 311 -1.32 -31.32 -29.78
CA GLU A 311 -0.35 -32.44 -29.89
C GLU A 311 0.90 -32.27 -28.99
N GLY A 312 0.91 -31.27 -28.12
CA GLY A 312 2.07 -30.85 -27.33
C GLY A 312 2.87 -29.74 -28.01
N ILE A 313 3.39 -28.80 -27.23
CA ILE A 313 4.08 -27.60 -27.71
C ILE A 313 5.45 -27.52 -27.02
N PRO A 314 6.56 -27.37 -27.75
CA PRO A 314 7.83 -27.00 -27.14
C PRO A 314 7.74 -25.62 -26.47
N VAL A 315 7.92 -25.58 -25.14
CA VAL A 315 7.82 -24.35 -24.33
C VAL A 315 9.13 -24.06 -23.61
N ALA A 316 9.49 -22.78 -23.53
CA ALA A 316 10.49 -22.26 -22.61
C ALA A 316 9.84 -21.21 -21.70
N LEU A 317 10.45 -21.01 -20.53
CA LEU A 317 10.05 -20.01 -19.55
C LEU A 317 11.22 -19.06 -19.30
N LEU A 318 10.94 -17.77 -19.42
CA LEU A 318 11.82 -16.67 -19.03
C LEU A 318 11.23 -16.02 -17.79
N SER A 319 11.96 -16.09 -16.67
CA SER A 319 11.51 -15.54 -15.38
C SER A 319 12.24 -14.24 -15.04
N LEU A 320 11.48 -13.19 -14.74
CA LEU A 320 11.98 -11.88 -14.33
C LEU A 320 12.13 -11.82 -12.80
N PRO A 321 13.30 -11.48 -12.24
CA PRO A 321 13.46 -11.34 -10.79
C PRO A 321 12.52 -10.27 -10.20
N LEU A 322 11.60 -10.69 -9.33
CA LEU A 322 10.60 -9.84 -8.68
C LEU A 322 10.63 -10.03 -7.16
N ARG A 323 10.70 -8.92 -6.41
CA ARG A 323 10.52 -8.94 -4.96
C ARG A 323 9.08 -8.70 -4.58
N TYR A 324 8.67 -9.33 -3.46
CA TYR A 324 7.37 -9.13 -2.82
C TYR A 324 6.15 -9.53 -3.68
N MET A 325 6.34 -10.49 -4.60
CA MET A 325 5.31 -11.06 -5.45
C MET A 325 4.00 -11.37 -4.69
N HIS A 326 2.86 -11.06 -5.31
CA HIS A 326 1.51 -11.27 -4.79
C HIS A 326 1.19 -10.49 -3.49
N SER A 327 1.86 -9.36 -3.29
CA SER A 327 1.55 -8.41 -2.21
C SER A 327 0.91 -7.12 -2.74
N SER A 328 0.62 -6.18 -1.84
CA SER A 328 0.10 -4.85 -2.21
C SER A 328 1.12 -3.98 -2.96
N VAL A 329 2.41 -4.32 -2.89
CA VAL A 329 3.51 -3.60 -3.56
C VAL A 329 4.68 -4.52 -3.88
N GLU A 330 5.11 -4.49 -5.12
CA GLU A 330 6.18 -5.32 -5.66
C GLU A 330 7.36 -4.45 -6.10
N LEU A 331 8.51 -5.07 -6.42
CA LEU A 331 9.69 -4.34 -6.87
C LEU A 331 10.49 -5.13 -7.91
N ALA A 332 10.80 -4.48 -9.04
CA ALA A 332 11.57 -5.03 -10.16
C ALA A 332 12.68 -4.07 -10.63
N ALA A 333 13.73 -4.60 -11.25
CA ALA A 333 14.81 -3.82 -11.84
C ALA A 333 14.59 -3.60 -13.34
N LEU A 334 14.67 -2.35 -13.81
CA LEU A 334 14.47 -2.01 -15.24
C LEU A 334 15.52 -2.63 -16.16
N SER A 335 16.74 -2.84 -15.66
CA SER A 335 17.81 -3.51 -16.40
C SER A 335 17.42 -4.95 -16.76
N ASP A 336 16.77 -5.67 -15.84
CA ASP A 336 16.36 -7.05 -16.09
C ASP A 336 15.26 -7.10 -17.16
N LEU A 337 14.31 -6.15 -17.15
CA LEU A 337 13.31 -6.04 -18.22
C LEU A 337 13.96 -5.74 -19.59
N GLU A 338 14.89 -4.79 -19.65
CA GLU A 338 15.60 -4.43 -20.89
C GLU A 338 16.36 -5.62 -21.47
N GLU A 339 17.14 -6.31 -20.63
CA GLU A 339 17.96 -7.45 -21.04
C GLU A 339 17.11 -8.65 -21.46
N THR A 340 16.01 -8.92 -20.74
CA THR A 340 15.05 -9.97 -21.12
C THR A 340 14.44 -9.69 -22.49
N ALA A 341 14.02 -8.46 -22.74
CA ALA A 341 13.41 -8.07 -24.01
C ALA A 341 14.44 -8.08 -25.17
N ARG A 342 15.71 -7.76 -24.90
CA ARG A 342 16.80 -7.88 -25.88
C ARG A 342 17.08 -9.33 -26.25
N LEU A 343 17.18 -10.20 -25.25
CA LEU A 343 17.32 -11.65 -25.46
C LEU A 343 16.17 -12.18 -26.31
N LEU A 344 14.94 -11.82 -25.96
CA LEU A 344 13.74 -12.27 -26.66
C LEU A 344 13.69 -11.77 -28.11
N ALA A 345 13.95 -10.48 -28.34
CA ALA A 345 13.96 -9.89 -29.68
C ALA A 345 15.03 -10.54 -30.58
N GLU A 346 16.22 -10.81 -30.04
CA GLU A 346 17.29 -11.45 -30.80
C GLU A 346 16.96 -12.92 -31.09
N PHE A 347 16.40 -13.64 -30.12
CA PHE A 347 15.97 -15.03 -30.32
C PHE A 347 14.94 -15.10 -31.46
N LEU A 348 13.90 -14.27 -31.39
CA LEU A 348 12.83 -14.21 -32.40
C LEU A 348 13.34 -13.85 -33.81
N ALA A 349 14.32 -12.96 -33.92
CA ALA A 349 14.94 -12.63 -35.20
C ALA A 349 15.71 -13.83 -35.81
N GLY A 350 16.21 -14.73 -34.96
CA GLY A 350 16.92 -15.95 -35.35
C GLY A 350 16.03 -17.16 -35.62
N VAL A 351 14.73 -17.11 -35.33
CA VAL A 351 13.81 -18.23 -35.56
C VAL A 351 13.50 -18.37 -37.06
N GLY A 352 14.00 -19.45 -37.66
CA GLY A 352 13.77 -19.83 -39.06
C GLY A 352 12.92 -21.11 -39.24
N PRO A 353 12.73 -21.57 -40.50
CA PRO A 353 11.88 -22.70 -40.85
C PRO A 353 12.25 -24.04 -40.19
N GLU A 354 13.47 -24.17 -39.67
CA GLU A 354 13.93 -25.30 -38.85
C GLU A 354 13.12 -25.49 -37.57
N TRP A 355 12.48 -24.43 -37.07
CA TRP A 355 11.65 -24.45 -35.86
C TRP A 355 10.22 -24.95 -36.10
N LYS A 356 9.84 -25.31 -37.34
CA LYS A 356 8.51 -25.87 -37.61
C LYS A 356 8.37 -27.28 -37.02
N ARG A 357 7.24 -27.52 -36.36
CA ARG A 357 6.90 -28.74 -35.59
C ARG A 357 6.97 -30.04 -36.41
N ARG A 358 6.93 -29.98 -37.75
CA ARG A 358 6.86 -31.13 -38.67
C ARG A 358 8.19 -31.46 -39.39
N ARG A 359 9.29 -31.65 -38.65
CA ARG A 359 10.51 -32.29 -39.19
C ARG A 359 11.06 -33.38 -38.25
N PRO A 360 11.61 -34.49 -38.78
CA PRO A 360 12.35 -35.48 -37.98
C PRO A 360 13.61 -34.84 -37.38
N GLY A 361 13.88 -35.03 -36.08
CA GLY A 361 15.15 -34.61 -35.45
C GLY A 361 15.05 -33.76 -34.18
N TRP A 362 13.85 -33.46 -33.67
CA TRP A 362 13.66 -32.70 -32.42
C TRP A 362 14.02 -33.48 -31.13
N VAL A 363 14.38 -34.76 -31.24
CA VAL A 363 14.80 -35.58 -30.10
C VAL A 363 16.28 -35.35 -29.80
N VAL A 364 16.56 -34.50 -28.81
CA VAL A 364 17.87 -34.51 -28.16
C VAL A 364 17.92 -35.74 -27.25
N GLY A 365 18.57 -36.80 -27.76
CA GLY A 365 19.19 -37.90 -27.00
C GLY A 365 18.36 -38.60 -25.92
N ALA A 366 17.68 -39.70 -26.26
CA ALA A 366 17.46 -40.82 -25.35
C ALA A 366 17.15 -42.11 -26.12
N THR A 367 18.13 -43.02 -26.16
CA THR A 367 17.88 -44.45 -26.36
C THR A 367 17.34 -45.00 -25.04
N ALA A 368 16.03 -45.27 -24.94
CA ALA A 368 15.49 -46.03 -23.82
C ALA A 368 14.17 -46.70 -24.17
N THR A 369 14.07 -47.96 -23.77
CA THR A 369 13.07 -48.98 -24.05
C THR A 369 11.68 -48.67 -23.50
N THR A 370 10.67 -48.97 -24.30
CA THR A 370 9.23 -48.95 -23.97
C THR A 370 8.85 -50.05 -22.97
N SER A 371 8.21 -49.70 -21.85
CA SER A 371 7.26 -50.59 -21.16
C SER A 371 6.02 -49.81 -20.72
N GLU A 372 4.88 -50.46 -20.89
CA GLU A 372 3.51 -49.94 -20.96
C GLU A 372 2.94 -49.40 -19.64
N LEU A 373 1.97 -48.49 -19.75
CA LEU A 373 1.00 -48.18 -18.69
C LEU A 373 -0.44 -48.22 -19.26
N PRO A 374 -1.44 -48.71 -18.48
CA PRO A 374 -2.84 -48.84 -18.90
C PRO A 374 -3.68 -47.57 -18.64
N PRO A 375 -4.91 -47.49 -19.19
CA PRO A 375 -5.54 -46.21 -19.55
C PRO A 375 -6.44 -45.60 -18.47
N LEU A 376 -6.55 -44.26 -18.51
CA LEU A 376 -7.46 -43.44 -17.72
C LEU A 376 -8.79 -43.19 -18.47
N VAL A 377 -9.89 -43.32 -17.73
CA VAL A 377 -11.27 -43.07 -18.16
C VAL A 377 -11.57 -41.56 -18.13
N THR A 378 -12.22 -41.09 -19.18
CA THR A 378 -12.62 -39.71 -19.44
C THR A 378 -14.05 -39.41 -18.97
N ALA A 379 -14.33 -38.12 -18.75
CA ALA A 379 -15.25 -37.32 -19.58
C ALA A 379 -16.29 -36.48 -18.82
N GLY A 380 -16.58 -35.32 -19.43
CA GLY A 380 -17.83 -34.57 -19.34
C GLY A 380 -17.66 -33.25 -18.60
N GLY A 381 -17.73 -32.07 -19.21
CA GLY A 381 -18.44 -31.62 -20.42
C GLY A 381 -19.29 -30.41 -20.01
N SER A 382 -18.94 -29.19 -20.45
CA SER A 382 -19.67 -28.37 -21.45
C SER A 382 -20.97 -27.73 -20.87
N THR A 383 -21.47 -26.53 -21.19
CA THR A 383 -21.25 -25.42 -22.13
C THR A 383 -22.37 -24.40 -21.79
N ALA A 384 -22.12 -23.10 -21.57
CA ALA A 384 -22.04 -21.99 -22.53
C ALA A 384 -23.37 -21.52 -23.19
N GLY A 385 -23.51 -20.19 -23.29
CA GLY A 385 -24.44 -19.44 -24.18
C GLY A 385 -25.09 -18.24 -23.44
N ALA A 386 -24.76 -16.94 -23.60
CA ALA A 386 -24.44 -16.02 -24.71
C ALA A 386 -25.63 -15.13 -25.13
N GLY A 387 -25.42 -13.80 -25.16
CA GLY A 387 -26.33 -12.80 -25.76
C GLY A 387 -25.89 -11.35 -25.50
N LEU A 388 -25.57 -10.60 -26.56
CA LEU A 388 -24.93 -9.28 -26.60
C LEU A 388 -25.92 -8.14 -26.97
N GLY A 389 -25.62 -6.90 -26.54
CA GLY A 389 -26.23 -5.65 -27.01
C GLY A 389 -25.27 -4.46 -26.86
N GLN A 390 -25.24 -3.57 -27.86
CA GLN A 390 -24.29 -2.47 -28.07
C GLN A 390 -24.73 -1.15 -27.39
N ALA A 391 -23.78 -0.28 -27.01
CA ALA A 391 -23.55 1.07 -27.58
C ALA A 391 -23.07 2.17 -26.59
N THR A 392 -22.13 2.97 -27.11
CA THR A 392 -21.84 4.41 -26.84
C THR A 392 -21.01 4.85 -25.63
N ALA A 393 -20.13 5.82 -25.92
CA ALA A 393 -19.04 6.34 -25.12
C ALA A 393 -19.41 7.64 -24.39
N ALA A 394 -18.78 7.87 -23.24
CA ALA A 394 -18.69 9.19 -22.61
C ALA A 394 -17.40 9.28 -21.78
N THR A 395 -16.54 10.21 -22.17
CA THR A 395 -15.35 10.68 -21.45
C THR A 395 -15.78 11.64 -20.35
N GLY A 396 -15.20 11.51 -19.15
CA GLY A 396 -15.45 12.44 -18.05
C GLY A 396 -14.34 12.37 -17.01
N ASP A 397 -13.34 13.24 -17.17
CA ASP A 397 -12.34 13.55 -16.17
C ASP A 397 -13.03 14.25 -14.99
N GLY A 398 -12.97 13.63 -13.82
CA GLY A 398 -13.51 14.17 -12.58
C GLY A 398 -12.38 14.56 -11.64
N GLU A 399 -11.74 15.70 -11.91
CA GLU A 399 -11.01 16.44 -10.87
C GLU A 399 -12.05 16.91 -9.85
N GLY A 400 -12.00 16.33 -8.64
CA GLY A 400 -12.80 16.76 -7.51
C GLY A 400 -12.34 18.14 -7.04
N ASP A 401 -13.03 19.17 -7.49
CA ASP A 401 -12.86 20.57 -7.13
C ASP A 401 -12.88 20.77 -5.61
N LEU A 402 -11.72 21.14 -5.06
CA LEU A 402 -11.53 21.60 -3.68
C LEU A 402 -12.05 23.04 -3.53
N THR A 403 -13.35 23.24 -3.68
CA THR A 403 -13.99 24.46 -3.18
C THR A 403 -14.38 24.25 -1.72
N LEU A 404 -13.38 24.16 -0.85
CA LEU A 404 -13.59 24.28 0.60
C LEU A 404 -14.15 25.68 0.86
N ARG A 405 -15.37 25.75 1.41
CA ARG A 405 -15.96 26.99 1.92
C ARG A 405 -15.01 27.56 2.99
N ASP A 406 -14.87 28.88 3.08
CA ASP A 406 -14.12 29.57 4.14
C ASP A 406 -14.87 29.53 5.49
N ASP A 407 -15.41 28.37 5.83
CA ASP A 407 -15.99 28.06 7.13
C ASP A 407 -14.97 27.33 8.03
N LEU A 408 -15.31 27.18 9.30
CA LEU A 408 -14.43 26.55 10.29
C LEU A 408 -14.00 25.14 9.88
N ALA A 409 -14.89 24.36 9.26
CA ALA A 409 -14.58 22.99 8.85
C ALA A 409 -13.52 22.98 7.76
N GLY A 410 -13.65 23.84 6.75
CA GLY A 410 -12.66 23.99 5.67
C GLY A 410 -11.27 24.34 6.20
N ARG A 411 -11.18 25.33 7.11
CA ARG A 411 -9.88 25.73 7.68
C ARG A 411 -9.25 24.67 8.56
N LEU A 412 -10.03 23.96 9.37
CA LEU A 412 -9.53 22.85 10.20
C LEU A 412 -9.02 21.69 9.35
N VAL A 413 -9.76 21.29 8.31
CA VAL A 413 -9.34 20.24 7.37
C VAL A 413 -8.07 20.63 6.62
N GLN A 414 -7.97 21.89 6.15
CA GLN A 414 -6.76 22.37 5.49
C GLN A 414 -5.53 22.33 6.42
N THR A 415 -5.71 22.72 7.68
CA THR A 415 -4.65 22.69 8.69
C THR A 415 -4.21 21.26 8.98
N LEU A 416 -5.17 20.36 9.24
CA LEU A 416 -4.91 18.94 9.49
C LEU A 416 -4.25 18.27 8.28
N GLY A 417 -4.71 18.56 7.07
CA GLY A 417 -4.13 18.01 5.85
C GLY A 417 -2.67 18.41 5.67
N ALA A 418 -2.36 19.69 5.88
CA ALA A 418 -0.97 20.15 5.84
C ALA A 418 -0.10 19.47 6.91
N LEU A 419 -0.60 19.39 8.15
CA LEU A 419 0.09 18.75 9.26
C LEU A 419 0.31 17.23 9.08
N SER A 420 -0.66 16.52 8.50
CA SER A 420 -0.59 15.08 8.22
C SER A 420 0.51 14.74 7.21
N GLU A 421 0.76 15.62 6.24
CA GLU A 421 1.78 15.46 5.20
C GLU A 421 3.22 15.71 5.69
N LEU A 422 3.39 16.47 6.77
CA LEU A 422 4.71 16.72 7.37
C LEU A 422 5.24 15.44 8.02
N ARG A 423 6.56 15.28 8.04
CA ARG A 423 7.21 14.19 8.77
C ARG A 423 7.60 14.68 10.15
N GLY A 424 7.18 13.99 11.20
CA GLY A 424 7.65 14.28 12.54
C GLY A 424 7.54 13.09 13.46
N PRO A 425 8.26 11.97 13.20
CA PRO A 425 8.26 10.85 14.12
C PRO A 425 8.91 11.23 15.45
N SER A 426 8.62 10.50 16.52
CA SER A 426 9.11 10.84 17.87
C SER A 426 10.64 11.02 17.91
N GLY A 427 11.08 12.19 18.37
CA GLY A 427 12.47 12.63 18.41
C GLY A 427 12.94 13.41 17.18
N ASP A 428 12.13 13.54 16.13
CA ASP A 428 12.44 14.25 14.88
C ASP A 428 11.28 15.17 14.44
N GLU A 429 10.67 15.89 15.38
CA GLU A 429 9.46 16.72 15.19
C GLU A 429 9.76 18.10 14.57
N ALA A 430 10.99 18.34 14.11
CA ALA A 430 11.46 19.67 13.73
C ALA A 430 10.71 20.27 12.52
N GLU A 431 10.36 19.45 11.53
CA GLU A 431 9.63 19.89 10.34
C GLU A 431 8.26 20.45 10.71
N VAL A 432 7.56 19.79 11.63
CA VAL A 432 6.24 20.21 12.12
C VAL A 432 6.37 21.48 12.95
N ARG A 433 7.30 21.50 13.89
CA ARG A 433 7.54 22.67 14.74
C ARG A 433 7.82 23.91 13.91
N GLN A 434 8.67 23.79 12.89
CA GLN A 434 8.98 24.89 11.98
C GLN A 434 7.73 25.36 11.23
N TRP A 435 6.93 24.43 10.72
CA TRP A 435 5.66 24.77 10.04
C TRP A 435 4.69 25.52 10.95
N LEU A 436 4.59 25.12 12.24
CA LEU A 436 3.79 25.79 13.25
C LEU A 436 4.30 27.19 13.57
N MET A 437 5.61 27.35 13.76
CA MET A 437 6.26 28.64 14.06
C MET A 437 5.96 29.70 13.00
N GLU A 438 5.91 29.31 11.72
CA GLU A 438 5.56 30.21 10.60
C GLU A 438 4.10 30.66 10.59
N ARG A 439 3.24 30.01 11.37
CA ARG A 439 1.78 30.20 11.38
C ARG A 439 1.23 30.65 12.73
N LEU A 440 2.11 30.96 13.68
CA LEU A 440 1.71 31.53 14.96
C LEU A 440 1.05 32.90 14.76
N PRO A 441 0.04 33.25 15.57
CA PRO A 441 -0.51 34.60 15.60
C PRO A 441 0.57 35.64 15.93
N LYS A 442 0.39 36.87 15.46
CA LYS A 442 1.37 37.96 15.70
C LYS A 442 1.30 38.53 17.11
N ASP A 443 0.18 38.29 17.78
CA ASP A 443 -0.24 38.79 19.09
C ASP A 443 0.00 37.75 20.21
N VAL A 444 1.18 37.12 20.18
CA VAL A 444 1.66 36.23 21.24
C VAL A 444 2.67 36.97 22.12
N ASP A 445 2.69 36.68 23.42
CA ASP A 445 3.59 37.36 24.35
C ASP A 445 4.99 36.75 24.34
N GLU A 446 5.06 35.42 24.35
CA GLU A 446 6.32 34.66 24.33
C GLU A 446 6.19 33.41 23.46
N VAL A 447 7.27 33.08 22.75
CA VAL A 447 7.44 31.84 21.98
C VAL A 447 8.78 31.25 22.38
N PHE A 448 8.79 29.99 22.80
CA PHE A 448 9.99 29.30 23.23
C PHE A 448 10.01 27.86 22.75
N VAL A 449 11.16 27.42 22.24
CA VAL A 449 11.41 26.01 21.95
C VAL A 449 12.32 25.47 23.03
N ASP A 450 11.83 24.49 23.79
CA ASP A 450 12.58 23.95 24.92
C ASP A 450 13.63 22.90 24.52
N THR A 451 14.35 22.38 25.50
CA THR A 451 15.42 21.40 25.29
C THR A 451 14.92 20.05 24.78
N MET A 452 13.64 19.74 24.94
CA MET A 452 13.01 18.55 24.35
C MET A 452 12.52 18.79 22.92
N GLY A 453 12.51 20.05 22.47
CA GLY A 453 11.97 20.44 21.18
C GLY A 453 10.47 20.74 21.21
N ASN A 454 9.85 20.86 22.38
CA ASN A 454 8.47 21.33 22.49
C ASN A 454 8.39 22.77 21.98
N LEU A 455 7.29 23.15 21.33
CA LEU A 455 6.99 24.54 21.02
C LEU A 455 5.98 25.06 22.04
N LEU A 456 6.42 25.97 22.91
CA LEU A 456 5.62 26.59 23.93
C LEU A 456 5.30 28.03 23.53
N VAL A 457 4.01 28.37 23.53
CA VAL A 457 3.54 29.72 23.15
C VAL A 457 2.64 30.25 24.25
N ALA A 458 2.95 31.44 24.76
CA ALA A 458 2.20 32.08 25.82
C ALA A 458 1.45 33.32 25.33
N LYS A 459 0.22 33.49 25.84
CA LYS A 459 -0.63 34.65 25.58
C LYS A 459 -1.40 35.06 26.83
N GLY A 460 -1.58 36.37 27.03
CA GLY A 460 -2.19 36.90 28.23
C GLY A 460 -1.33 36.68 29.48
N LEU A 461 0.00 36.76 29.36
CA LEU A 461 0.90 36.63 30.51
C LEU A 461 0.51 37.63 31.60
N ASN A 462 0.41 37.13 32.83
CA ASN A 462 0.03 37.89 34.02
C ASN A 462 -1.44 38.37 34.07
N ARG A 463 -2.32 37.92 33.15
CA ARG A 463 -3.77 38.09 33.32
C ARG A 463 -4.22 37.38 34.60
N PRO A 464 -5.16 37.96 35.37
CA PRO A 464 -5.65 37.34 36.60
C PRO A 464 -6.36 36.00 36.31
N GLY A 465 -6.31 35.08 37.26
CA GLY A 465 -6.95 33.76 37.14
C GLY A 465 -5.93 32.63 36.95
N PRO A 466 -6.38 31.46 36.44
CA PRO A 466 -5.52 30.27 36.35
C PRO A 466 -4.47 30.38 35.24
N ARG A 467 -3.33 29.72 35.45
CA ARG A 467 -2.40 29.36 34.37
C ARG A 467 -2.94 28.12 33.68
N VAL A 468 -3.39 28.27 32.43
CA VAL A 468 -4.02 27.20 31.66
C VAL A 468 -3.05 26.73 30.58
N MET A 469 -2.63 25.47 30.66
CA MET A 469 -1.89 24.78 29.61
C MET A 469 -2.89 24.00 28.74
N VAL A 470 -2.90 24.28 27.44
CA VAL A 470 -3.58 23.46 26.44
C VAL A 470 -2.53 22.79 25.59
N ASP A 471 -2.65 21.49 25.45
CA ASP A 471 -1.59 20.60 25.03
C ASP A 471 -2.05 19.70 23.88
N ALA A 472 -1.15 19.42 22.94
CA ALA A 472 -1.33 18.50 21.83
C ALA A 472 0.03 18.08 21.28
N HIS A 473 0.22 16.81 20.93
CA HIS A 473 1.53 16.29 20.58
C HIS A 473 1.86 16.38 19.09
N MET A 474 3.11 16.74 18.80
CA MET A 474 3.66 16.91 17.46
C MET A 474 4.35 15.66 16.94
N ASP A 475 4.51 14.60 17.72
CA ASP A 475 5.11 13.40 17.16
C ASP A 475 4.08 12.53 16.43
N GLU A 476 4.60 11.58 15.66
CA GLU A 476 3.83 10.49 15.09
C GLU A 476 4.60 9.19 15.31
N VAL A 477 3.89 8.06 15.35
CA VAL A 477 4.56 6.76 15.29
C VAL A 477 5.34 6.60 13.99
N GLY A 478 6.49 5.92 14.06
CA GLY A 478 7.35 5.69 12.90
C GLY A 478 8.31 4.53 13.09
N LEU A 479 9.32 4.45 12.22
CA LEU A 479 10.43 3.53 12.36
C LEU A 479 11.76 4.29 12.40
N ILE A 480 12.84 3.62 12.80
CA ILE A 480 14.18 4.18 12.83
C ILE A 480 15.18 3.19 12.24
N VAL A 481 16.10 3.66 11.41
CA VAL A 481 17.16 2.83 10.84
C VAL A 481 18.13 2.40 11.94
N LYS A 482 18.26 1.09 12.15
CA LYS A 482 19.26 0.47 13.04
C LYS A 482 20.58 0.21 12.33
N GLY A 483 20.52 -0.08 11.03
CA GLY A 483 21.70 -0.43 10.24
C GLY A 483 21.36 -0.82 8.81
N VAL A 484 22.39 -1.08 8.02
CA VAL A 484 22.31 -1.50 6.62
C VAL A 484 22.97 -2.87 6.50
N ASP A 485 22.28 -3.84 5.90
CA ASP A 485 22.87 -5.14 5.61
C ASP A 485 23.68 -5.15 4.30
N ASP A 486 24.36 -6.27 4.02
CA ASP A 486 25.32 -6.34 2.90
C ASP A 486 24.65 -6.15 1.52
N ASP A 487 23.38 -6.54 1.41
CA ASP A 487 22.57 -6.38 0.19
C ASP A 487 21.89 -4.99 0.09
N GLY A 488 22.10 -4.12 1.08
CA GLY A 488 21.61 -2.74 1.09
C GLY A 488 20.20 -2.57 1.66
N PHE A 489 19.63 -3.58 2.31
CA PHE A 489 18.37 -3.44 3.03
C PHE A 489 18.58 -2.76 4.38
N LEU A 490 17.61 -1.95 4.79
CA LEU A 490 17.66 -1.23 6.05
C LEU A 490 17.01 -2.07 7.14
N ARG A 491 17.74 -2.34 8.22
CA ARG A 491 17.20 -2.93 9.44
C ARG A 491 16.58 -1.83 10.28
N VAL A 492 15.41 -2.09 10.85
CA VAL A 492 14.59 -1.06 11.48
C VAL A 492 14.23 -1.37 12.93
N GLY A 493 13.97 -0.32 13.71
CA GLY A 493 13.26 -0.37 14.99
C GLY A 493 11.99 0.44 14.91
N VAL A 494 11.09 0.28 15.88
CA VAL A 494 9.85 1.06 15.97
C VAL A 494 10.06 2.28 16.88
N LEU A 495 9.51 3.42 16.46
CA LEU A 495 9.33 4.62 17.28
C LEU A 495 7.84 4.72 17.61
N GLY A 496 7.50 4.61 18.90
CA GLY A 496 6.12 4.54 19.36
C GLY A 496 5.51 3.14 19.32
N GLY A 497 4.22 3.04 19.61
CA GLY A 497 3.51 1.76 19.68
C GLY A 497 2.83 1.38 18.35
N ILE A 498 3.50 0.60 17.49
CA ILE A 498 2.93 0.13 16.21
C ILE A 498 2.64 -1.37 16.25
N ASP A 499 1.50 -1.77 15.67
CA ASP A 499 1.19 -3.17 15.40
C ASP A 499 2.08 -3.72 14.27
N PRO A 500 2.95 -4.73 14.51
CA PRO A 500 3.82 -5.24 13.45
C PRO A 500 3.04 -5.85 12.28
N ARG A 501 1.77 -6.20 12.45
CA ARG A 501 0.91 -6.74 11.38
C ARG A 501 0.52 -5.70 10.34
N VAL A 502 0.58 -4.40 10.65
CA VAL A 502 0.23 -3.34 9.67
C VAL A 502 1.43 -2.87 8.83
N LEU A 503 2.63 -3.35 9.14
CA LEU A 503 3.89 -2.92 8.51
C LEU A 503 4.23 -3.60 7.17
N PRO A 504 3.99 -4.91 6.95
CA PRO A 504 4.42 -5.58 5.73
C PRO A 504 3.87 -4.91 4.47
N ALA A 505 4.70 -4.74 3.44
CA ALA A 505 4.30 -4.19 2.14
C ALA A 505 3.83 -2.71 2.16
N GLN A 506 4.15 -1.96 3.22
CA GLN A 506 3.88 -0.52 3.26
C GLN A 506 4.96 0.29 2.54
N ARG A 507 4.54 1.38 1.90
CA ARG A 507 5.46 2.41 1.42
C ARG A 507 5.81 3.38 2.53
N VAL A 508 7.08 3.74 2.59
CA VAL A 508 7.65 4.61 3.61
C VAL A 508 8.56 5.67 3.01
N LEU A 509 8.81 6.73 3.76
CA LEU A 509 9.77 7.78 3.45
C LEU A 509 10.88 7.75 4.49
N VAL A 510 12.12 7.64 4.05
CA VAL A 510 13.31 7.48 4.89
C VAL A 510 14.10 8.77 4.93
N GLY A 511 14.42 9.22 6.14
CA GLY A 511 15.22 10.40 6.43
C GLY A 511 14.58 11.71 5.99
N SER A 512 15.31 12.81 6.22
CA SER A 512 14.87 14.17 5.91
C SER A 512 14.73 14.45 4.40
N SER A 513 15.41 13.67 3.56
CA SER A 513 15.27 13.76 2.09
C SER A 513 13.94 13.16 1.60
N GLY A 514 13.25 12.37 2.41
CA GLY A 514 12.02 11.69 2.03
C GLY A 514 12.26 10.60 0.98
N LEU A 515 13.33 9.82 1.14
CA LEU A 515 13.66 8.74 0.21
C LEU A 515 12.58 7.65 0.26
N LEU A 516 12.00 7.32 -0.90
CA LEU A 516 10.98 6.27 -0.98
C LEU A 516 11.59 4.90 -0.65
N GLY A 517 10.94 4.18 0.26
CA GLY A 517 11.24 2.80 0.62
C GLY A 517 9.99 1.94 0.68
N VAL A 518 10.19 0.61 0.70
CA VAL A 518 9.13 -0.39 0.87
C VAL A 518 9.50 -1.32 2.02
N ILE A 519 8.57 -1.54 2.96
CA ILE A 519 8.76 -2.55 4.00
C ILE A 519 8.60 -3.94 3.37
N GLY A 520 9.69 -4.71 3.32
CA GLY A 520 9.73 -5.99 2.63
C GLY A 520 9.03 -7.11 3.39
N THR A 521 8.55 -8.09 2.64
CA THR A 521 7.96 -9.33 3.18
C THR A 521 8.37 -10.51 2.30
N LYS A 522 8.59 -11.67 2.90
CA LYS A 522 8.76 -12.91 2.13
C LYS A 522 7.50 -13.19 1.28
N PRO A 523 7.62 -13.60 0.01
CA PRO A 523 6.46 -13.91 -0.83
C PRO A 523 5.63 -15.07 -0.30
N VAL A 524 4.30 -15.04 -0.50
CA VAL A 524 3.35 -16.04 0.05
C VAL A 524 3.63 -17.47 -0.45
N HIS A 525 4.13 -17.61 -1.68
CA HIS A 525 4.47 -18.90 -2.29
C HIS A 525 5.68 -19.58 -1.63
N LEU A 526 6.54 -18.80 -0.95
CA LEU A 526 7.72 -19.31 -0.25
C LEU A 526 7.49 -19.51 1.26
N LYS A 527 6.34 -19.06 1.78
CA LYS A 527 5.96 -19.28 3.19
C LYS A 527 5.46 -20.71 3.40
N LYS A 528 5.91 -21.37 4.47
CA LYS A 528 5.51 -22.77 4.79
C LYS A 528 4.73 -22.85 6.10
N GLY A 529 3.67 -23.67 6.12
CA GLY A 529 2.92 -23.97 7.35
C GLY A 529 2.42 -22.73 8.08
N GLU A 530 2.70 -22.65 9.38
CA GLU A 530 2.25 -21.56 10.26
C GLU A 530 2.86 -20.18 9.90
N GLU A 531 3.94 -20.12 9.12
CA GLU A 531 4.57 -18.88 8.66
C GLU A 531 3.59 -17.97 7.88
N LYS A 532 2.59 -18.57 7.22
CA LYS A 532 1.54 -17.81 6.51
C LYS A 532 0.60 -17.05 7.45
N SER A 533 0.40 -17.59 8.64
CA SER A 533 -0.53 -17.06 9.65
C SER A 533 0.16 -16.28 10.78
N LYS A 534 1.48 -16.43 10.95
CA LYS A 534 2.22 -15.81 12.05
C LYS A 534 2.53 -14.35 11.74
N ALA A 535 2.28 -13.46 12.70
CA ALA A 535 2.71 -12.07 12.63
C ALA A 535 4.26 -11.99 12.57
N PRO A 536 4.85 -11.04 11.83
CA PRO A 536 6.30 -10.87 11.79
C PRO A 536 6.81 -10.37 13.13
N GLU A 537 7.99 -10.86 13.54
CA GLU A 537 8.74 -10.20 14.60
C GLU A 537 9.39 -8.93 14.04
N LEU A 538 9.67 -7.94 14.89
CA LEU A 538 10.28 -6.69 14.42
C LEU A 538 11.64 -6.89 13.75
N ASP A 539 12.43 -7.87 14.21
CA ASP A 539 13.74 -8.17 13.63
C ASP A 539 13.65 -8.87 12.26
N ASP A 540 12.48 -9.39 11.89
CA ASP A 540 12.19 -9.94 10.57
C ASP A 540 11.89 -8.84 9.54
N LEU A 541 11.58 -7.62 9.99
CA LEU A 541 11.24 -6.49 9.12
C LEU A 541 12.47 -5.75 8.63
N TYR A 542 12.36 -5.24 7.41
CA TYR A 542 13.39 -4.45 6.75
C TYR A 542 12.77 -3.51 5.73
N VAL A 543 13.49 -2.45 5.37
CA VAL A 543 13.09 -1.51 4.32
C VAL A 543 14.02 -1.65 3.11
N ASP A 544 13.43 -1.79 1.93
CA ASP A 544 14.12 -1.76 0.64
C ASP A 544 13.98 -0.38 0.01
N ILE A 545 15.10 0.31 -0.17
CA ILE A 545 15.19 1.64 -0.81
C ILE A 545 15.60 1.56 -2.29
N GLY A 546 15.60 0.35 -2.87
CA GLY A 546 15.85 0.17 -4.30
C GLY A 546 17.32 0.21 -4.72
N VAL A 547 18.26 -0.03 -3.81
CA VAL A 547 19.72 0.00 -4.08
C VAL A 547 20.33 -1.39 -4.27
N ALA A 548 21.50 -1.48 -4.90
CA ALA A 548 22.16 -2.73 -5.24
C ALA A 548 23.06 -3.33 -4.16
N GLY A 549 23.33 -2.59 -3.08
CA GLY A 549 24.15 -3.08 -1.97
C GLY A 549 24.41 -2.03 -0.91
N ARG A 550 25.08 -2.46 0.16
CA ARG A 550 25.42 -1.66 1.33
C ARG A 550 26.07 -0.30 1.01
N ALA A 551 27.08 -0.29 0.15
CA ALA A 551 27.85 0.92 -0.15
C ALA A 551 27.03 2.01 -0.85
N GLU A 552 25.94 1.65 -1.53
CA GLU A 552 25.00 2.60 -2.13
C GLU A 552 23.99 3.09 -1.09
N ALA A 553 23.44 2.19 -0.27
CA ALA A 553 22.58 2.54 0.85
C ALA A 553 23.25 3.53 1.82
N GLU A 554 24.48 3.27 2.25
CA GLU A 554 25.21 4.12 3.22
C GLU A 554 25.53 5.54 2.69
N LYS A 555 25.40 5.79 1.37
CA LYS A 555 25.47 7.14 0.80
C LYS A 555 24.17 7.93 0.97
N LEU A 556 23.04 7.22 1.03
CA LEU A 556 21.70 7.79 1.05
C LEU A 556 21.11 7.87 2.45
N VAL A 557 21.45 6.90 3.32
CA VAL A 557 20.86 6.75 4.65
C VAL A 557 21.91 6.35 5.70
N ARG A 558 21.62 6.63 6.97
CA ARG A 558 22.50 6.35 8.12
C ARG A 558 21.69 5.76 9.28
N PRO A 559 22.31 4.97 10.18
CA PRO A 559 21.69 4.60 11.44
C PRO A 559 21.23 5.86 12.20
N GLY A 560 20.00 5.82 12.72
CA GLY A 560 19.34 6.95 13.35
C GLY A 560 18.38 7.72 12.43
N ASP A 561 18.47 7.57 11.11
CA ASP A 561 17.49 8.18 10.21
C ASP A 561 16.09 7.62 10.52
N THR A 562 15.13 8.53 10.65
CA THR A 562 13.74 8.21 10.93
C THR A 562 13.00 7.82 9.66
N ILE A 563 11.88 7.12 9.82
CA ILE A 563 11.07 6.59 8.73
C ILE A 563 9.60 6.83 9.06
N THR A 564 8.88 7.41 8.09
CA THR A 564 7.43 7.69 8.19
C THR A 564 6.67 6.95 7.10
N PHE A 565 5.37 6.74 7.28
CA PHE A 565 4.53 6.19 6.22
C PHE A 565 4.37 7.17 5.05
N ALA A 566 4.25 6.66 3.83
CA ALA A 566 4.10 7.48 2.62
C ALA A 566 2.63 7.80 2.27
N THR A 567 1.71 7.60 3.22
CA THR A 567 0.27 7.82 3.03
C THR A 567 -0.05 9.30 2.85
N ARG A 568 -0.86 9.60 1.83
CA ARG A 568 -1.35 10.95 1.54
C ARG A 568 -2.67 11.26 2.24
N PHE A 569 -2.82 12.50 2.65
CA PHE A 569 -4.06 13.04 3.17
C PHE A 569 -5.08 13.22 2.05
N GLN A 570 -6.29 12.71 2.24
CA GLN A 570 -7.39 12.91 1.28
C GLN A 570 -8.76 12.73 1.94
N PRO A 571 -9.82 13.35 1.40
CA PRO A 571 -11.19 13.01 1.76
C PRO A 571 -11.51 11.54 1.44
N VAL A 572 -12.36 10.92 2.25
CA VAL A 572 -12.92 9.60 1.96
C VAL A 572 -14.38 9.54 2.35
N GLY A 573 -15.19 8.83 1.58
CA GLY A 573 -16.62 8.71 1.83
C GLY A 573 -17.31 10.07 1.95
N LYS A 574 -18.04 10.29 3.05
CA LYS A 574 -18.80 11.53 3.28
C LYS A 574 -18.45 12.17 4.62
N GLY A 575 -17.79 13.32 4.58
CA GLY A 575 -17.43 14.09 5.77
C GLY A 575 -16.33 13.45 6.62
N LEU A 576 -15.57 12.50 6.05
CA LEU A 576 -14.40 11.89 6.67
C LEU A 576 -13.14 12.28 5.91
N VAL A 577 -12.02 12.24 6.63
CA VAL A 577 -10.68 12.41 6.08
C VAL A 577 -9.82 11.23 6.46
N LYS A 578 -8.90 10.89 5.56
CA LYS A 578 -7.89 9.87 5.72
C LYS A 578 -6.51 10.50 5.69
N GLY A 579 -5.61 10.08 6.57
CA GLY A 579 -4.20 10.45 6.52
C GLY A 579 -3.34 9.63 7.46
N LYS A 580 -2.02 9.83 7.39
CA LYS A 580 -1.10 9.40 8.45
C LYS A 580 -1.09 10.42 9.58
N ALA A 581 -0.61 10.02 10.76
CA ALA A 581 -0.43 10.92 11.89
C ALA A 581 -1.68 11.75 12.23
N LEU A 582 -2.91 11.29 11.97
CA LEU A 582 -4.07 12.05 12.48
C LEU A 582 -4.00 12.14 14.01
N ASP A 583 -3.37 11.13 14.61
CA ASP A 583 -2.82 11.13 15.95
C ASP A 583 -1.41 11.77 15.99
N ASP A 584 -1.19 12.89 16.69
CA ASP A 584 -2.19 13.86 17.20
C ASP A 584 -2.16 15.18 16.41
N ARG A 585 -1.92 15.10 15.10
CA ARG A 585 -2.07 16.27 14.23
C ARG A 585 -3.49 16.86 14.30
N GLY A 586 -4.48 16.04 14.67
CA GLY A 586 -5.83 16.47 15.03
C GLY A 586 -5.84 17.48 16.17
N GLY A 587 -5.30 17.14 17.34
CA GLY A 587 -5.17 18.02 18.49
C GLY A 587 -4.30 19.25 18.19
N VAL A 588 -3.19 19.09 17.48
CA VAL A 588 -2.32 20.20 17.06
C VAL A 588 -3.07 21.22 16.19
N ALA A 589 -3.89 20.74 15.24
CA ALA A 589 -4.72 21.62 14.43
C ALA A 589 -5.75 22.37 15.29
N LEU A 590 -6.37 21.73 16.28
CA LEU A 590 -7.29 22.41 17.19
C LEU A 590 -6.58 23.47 18.04
N LEU A 591 -5.42 23.14 18.60
CA LEU A 591 -4.64 24.01 19.46
C LEU A 591 -4.17 25.26 18.71
N LEU A 592 -3.70 25.11 17.47
CA LEU A 592 -3.31 26.25 16.63
C LEU A 592 -4.48 27.22 16.40
N HIS A 593 -5.69 26.72 16.21
CA HIS A 593 -6.89 27.55 16.03
C HIS A 593 -7.40 28.17 17.34
N LEU A 594 -7.18 27.52 18.49
CA LEU A 594 -7.51 28.06 19.81
C LEU A 594 -6.51 29.15 20.23
N LEU A 595 -5.25 29.04 19.84
CA LEU A 595 -4.22 30.03 20.10
C LEU A 595 -4.50 31.38 19.43
N ALA A 596 -5.25 31.38 18.31
CA ALA A 596 -5.68 32.59 17.61
C ALA A 596 -6.81 33.36 18.33
N GLU A 597 -7.38 32.82 19.41
CA GLU A 597 -8.42 33.49 20.20
C GLU A 597 -7.82 34.34 21.34
N GLU A 598 -8.67 35.11 22.04
CA GLU A 598 -8.32 35.89 23.23
C GLU A 598 -8.91 35.26 24.49
N TRP A 599 -8.12 35.20 25.56
CA TRP A 599 -8.48 34.51 26.81
C TRP A 599 -8.32 35.40 28.04
N GLU A 600 -9.26 35.39 28.98
CA GLU A 600 -9.21 36.27 30.17
C GLU A 600 -8.15 35.87 31.22
N PHE A 601 -7.36 34.84 30.96
CA PHE A 601 -6.37 34.22 31.84
C PHE A 601 -5.04 34.00 31.09
N SER A 602 -3.99 33.55 31.80
CA SER A 602 -2.72 33.18 31.15
C SER A 602 -2.85 31.85 30.42
N PHE A 603 -2.80 31.90 29.09
CA PHE A 603 -2.95 30.76 28.19
C PHE A 603 -1.58 30.33 27.67
N PHE A 604 -1.29 29.03 27.79
CA PHE A 604 -0.08 28.41 27.28
C PHE A 604 -0.48 27.31 26.30
N ALA A 605 -0.17 27.49 25.01
CA ALA A 605 -0.21 26.41 24.03
C ALA A 605 1.10 25.63 24.10
N ALA A 606 1.01 24.34 24.41
CA ALA A 606 2.13 23.42 24.40
C ALA A 606 1.96 22.44 23.24
N PHE A 607 2.78 22.61 22.19
CA PHE A 607 2.92 21.61 21.15
C PHE A 607 4.07 20.70 21.55
N THR A 608 3.76 19.51 22.07
CA THR A 608 4.71 18.64 22.75
C THR A 608 5.42 17.69 21.79
N ALA A 609 6.58 17.18 22.19
CA ALA A 609 7.37 16.20 21.45
C ALA A 609 7.45 14.89 22.25
N GLN A 610 7.68 13.77 21.56
CA GLN A 610 7.90 12.46 22.18
C GLN A 610 6.79 11.99 23.14
N GLU A 611 5.51 12.22 22.81
CA GLU A 611 4.37 11.59 23.51
C GLU A 611 4.46 10.07 23.36
N GLU A 612 4.64 9.59 22.12
CA GLU A 612 4.52 8.17 21.75
C GLU A 612 5.65 7.32 22.34
N THR A 613 6.71 7.97 22.83
CA THR A 613 7.87 7.33 23.47
C THR A 613 7.94 7.61 24.98
N GLY A 614 6.85 8.11 25.57
CA GLY A 614 6.61 8.13 27.01
C GLY A 614 6.23 9.49 27.58
N LEU A 615 5.36 10.25 26.92
CA LEU A 615 4.81 11.52 27.40
C LEU A 615 5.89 12.54 27.77
N ARG A 616 7.04 12.51 27.09
CA ARG A 616 8.28 13.14 27.59
C ARG A 616 8.22 14.65 27.46
N GLY A 617 7.75 15.13 26.31
CA GLY A 617 7.58 16.55 26.04
C GLY A 617 6.67 17.22 27.04
N ALA A 618 5.48 16.67 27.29
CA ALA A 618 4.53 17.22 28.25
C ALA A 618 5.07 17.28 29.68
N GLN A 619 5.91 16.32 30.10
CA GLN A 619 6.54 16.38 31.43
C GLN A 619 7.40 17.63 31.58
N VAL A 620 8.23 17.91 30.58
CA VAL A 620 9.16 19.05 30.57
C VAL A 620 8.40 20.37 30.36
N ALA A 621 7.37 20.38 29.52
CA ALA A 621 6.49 21.54 29.33
C ALA A 621 5.75 21.89 30.63
N ALA A 622 5.19 20.90 31.34
CA ALA A 622 4.47 21.11 32.59
C ALA A 622 5.39 21.63 33.71
N ASP A 623 6.63 21.15 33.83
CA ASP A 623 7.59 21.64 34.84
C ASP A 623 8.01 23.11 34.60
N GLN A 624 8.05 23.54 33.34
CA GLN A 624 8.37 24.92 32.96
C GLN A 624 7.16 25.85 33.12
N ILE A 625 5.99 25.44 32.62
CA ILE A 625 4.76 26.24 32.64
C ILE A 625 4.19 26.32 34.06
N ARG A 626 4.30 25.23 34.84
CA ARG A 626 3.64 25.06 36.15
C ARG A 626 2.15 25.42 36.08
N PRO A 627 1.35 24.70 35.27
CA PRO A 627 -0.04 25.04 35.06
C PRO A 627 -0.89 24.75 36.30
N ASP A 628 -1.90 25.57 36.53
CA ASP A 628 -2.97 25.27 37.50
C ASP A 628 -3.98 24.29 36.90
N LEU A 629 -4.19 24.38 35.58
CA LEU A 629 -5.10 23.56 34.80
C LEU A 629 -4.44 23.11 33.48
N GLY A 630 -4.56 21.82 33.17
CA GLY A 630 -4.17 21.23 31.89
C GLY A 630 -5.38 20.72 31.10
N LEU A 631 -5.46 21.07 29.81
CA LEU A 631 -6.39 20.49 28.85
C LEU A 631 -5.58 19.80 27.75
N ALA A 632 -5.57 18.46 27.75
CA ALA A 632 -5.00 17.70 26.65
C ALA A 632 -6.04 17.60 25.52
N LEU A 633 -5.65 18.05 24.33
CA LEU A 633 -6.35 17.80 23.07
C LEU A 633 -5.64 16.63 22.42
N GLU A 634 -6.42 15.61 22.04
CA GLU A 634 -5.86 14.34 21.62
C GLU A 634 -6.69 13.76 20.47
N THR A 635 -6.17 12.73 19.82
CA THR A 635 -7.03 11.75 19.16
C THR A 635 -7.21 10.53 20.03
N THR A 636 -8.27 9.74 19.79
CA THR A 636 -8.49 8.54 20.60
C THR A 636 -9.05 7.43 19.75
N ILE A 637 -8.79 6.21 20.22
CA ILE A 637 -9.29 4.96 19.65
C ILE A 637 -10.79 5.06 19.36
N CYS A 638 -11.13 4.96 18.08
CA CYS A 638 -12.46 4.68 17.58
C CYS A 638 -12.52 3.23 17.12
N ALA A 639 -13.35 2.44 17.80
CA ALA A 639 -13.43 0.99 17.63
C ALA A 639 -14.85 0.54 17.31
N ASP A 640 -15.62 1.36 16.58
CA ASP A 640 -16.95 1.05 16.08
C ASP A 640 -16.90 0.16 14.82
N LEU A 641 -16.07 -0.88 14.89
CA LEU A 641 -15.77 -1.82 13.82
C LEU A 641 -16.69 -3.06 13.89
N PRO A 642 -16.88 -3.82 12.79
CA PRO A 642 -17.81 -4.95 12.75
C PRO A 642 -17.58 -6.01 13.84
N ASP A 643 -16.31 -6.32 14.10
CA ASP A 643 -15.90 -7.40 15.00
C ASP A 643 -15.70 -6.95 16.45
N VAL A 644 -16.04 -5.70 16.77
CA VAL A 644 -15.92 -5.14 18.12
C VAL A 644 -17.30 -5.04 18.78
N PRO A 645 -17.56 -5.81 19.85
CA PRO A 645 -18.85 -5.78 20.52
C PRO A 645 -19.11 -4.40 21.15
N GLY A 646 -20.36 -4.01 21.29
CA GLY A 646 -20.74 -2.64 21.71
C GLY A 646 -20.13 -2.13 23.02
N HIS A 647 -19.79 -3.02 23.96
CA HIS A 647 -19.09 -2.66 25.21
C HIS A 647 -17.57 -2.47 25.03
N GLY A 648 -16.99 -3.08 23.99
CA GLY A 648 -15.59 -2.90 23.59
C GLY A 648 -15.37 -1.73 22.64
N GLN A 649 -16.44 -1.09 22.13
CA GLN A 649 -16.34 0.11 21.30
C GLN A 649 -15.96 1.31 22.17
N ALA A 650 -14.69 1.71 22.10
CA ALA A 650 -14.11 2.80 22.89
C ALA A 650 -14.82 4.13 22.66
N THR A 651 -15.00 4.50 21.39
CA THR A 651 -15.77 5.64 20.88
C THR A 651 -16.41 5.25 19.54
N ARG A 652 -17.28 6.11 19.02
CA ARG A 652 -17.91 6.01 17.69
C ARG A 652 -17.58 7.21 16.84
N LEU A 653 -17.34 6.97 15.55
CA LEU A 653 -17.08 8.03 14.59
C LEU A 653 -18.37 8.83 14.35
N GLY A 654 -18.27 10.17 14.32
CA GLY A 654 -19.41 11.09 14.20
C GLY A 654 -20.16 11.37 15.51
N GLY A 655 -19.77 10.72 16.62
CA GLY A 655 -20.40 10.85 17.93
C GLY A 655 -20.07 12.15 18.68
N GLY A 656 -19.21 13.00 18.12
CA GLY A 656 -18.68 14.20 18.76
C GLY A 656 -17.42 13.92 19.60
N PRO A 657 -16.87 14.97 20.26
CA PRO A 657 -15.71 14.86 21.14
C PRO A 657 -15.87 13.76 22.18
N ALA A 658 -14.80 13.02 22.41
CA ALA A 658 -14.71 12.03 23.46
C ALA A 658 -14.12 12.65 24.73
N VAL A 659 -14.84 12.53 25.84
CA VAL A 659 -14.38 12.97 27.16
C VAL A 659 -13.88 11.75 27.94
N SER A 660 -12.68 11.87 28.50
CA SER A 660 -12.06 10.82 29.33
C SER A 660 -12.34 11.07 30.81
N PHE A 661 -12.82 10.05 31.52
CA PHE A 661 -12.84 10.05 32.99
C PHE A 661 -11.49 9.57 33.56
N GLN A 662 -10.93 8.54 32.95
CA GLN A 662 -9.67 7.92 33.34
C GLN A 662 -9.04 7.20 32.14
N ASP A 663 -7.71 7.16 32.10
CA ASP A 663 -6.91 6.29 31.27
C ASP A 663 -5.77 5.65 32.10
N ARG A 664 -4.74 5.06 31.48
CA ARG A 664 -3.63 4.43 32.23
C ARG A 664 -2.71 5.44 32.92
N ALA A 665 -2.63 6.67 32.41
CA ALA A 665 -1.72 7.71 32.86
C ALA A 665 -2.40 8.79 33.71
N SER A 666 -3.69 9.05 33.49
CA SER A 666 -4.42 10.17 34.09
C SER A 666 -5.79 9.79 34.69
N VAL A 667 -6.22 10.57 35.68
CA VAL A 667 -7.59 10.58 36.21
C VAL A 667 -8.09 12.03 36.17
N ALA A 668 -9.11 12.30 35.35
CA ALA A 668 -9.58 13.66 35.11
C ALA A 668 -10.23 14.28 36.37
N ASP A 669 -10.09 15.59 36.53
CA ASP A 669 -10.74 16.33 37.63
C ASP A 669 -12.28 16.27 37.45
N PRO A 670 -13.03 15.71 38.41
CA PRO A 670 -14.49 15.56 38.27
C PRO A 670 -15.25 16.87 38.08
N ALA A 671 -14.75 17.98 38.64
CA ALA A 671 -15.37 19.29 38.50
C ALA A 671 -15.15 19.87 37.09
N LEU A 672 -13.99 19.61 36.47
CA LEU A 672 -13.74 19.98 35.08
C LEU A 672 -14.58 19.14 34.12
N VAL A 673 -14.71 17.84 34.37
CA VAL A 673 -15.60 16.97 33.59
C VAL A 673 -17.06 17.43 33.68
N ALA A 674 -17.54 17.77 34.89
CA ALA A 674 -18.88 18.33 35.08
C ALA A 674 -19.06 19.67 34.35
N LEU A 675 -18.02 20.52 34.30
CA LEU A 675 -18.04 21.76 33.56
C LEU A 675 -18.16 21.52 32.05
N ILE A 676 -17.37 20.58 31.50
CA ILE A 676 -17.45 20.17 30.09
C ILE A 676 -18.87 19.71 29.74
N GLN A 677 -19.48 18.87 30.57
CA GLN A 677 -20.85 18.39 30.36
C GLN A 677 -21.87 19.53 30.36
N LYS A 678 -21.76 20.46 31.31
CA LYS A 678 -22.63 21.63 31.40
C LYS A 678 -22.50 22.54 30.18
N VAL A 679 -21.27 22.78 29.73
CA VAL A 679 -20.98 23.57 28.53
C VAL A 679 -21.52 22.87 27.29
N ALA A 680 -21.26 21.58 27.12
CA ALA A 680 -21.77 20.82 25.98
C ALA A 680 -23.30 20.85 25.91
N ALA A 681 -23.98 20.71 27.05
CA ALA A 681 -25.44 20.81 27.11
C ALA A 681 -25.95 22.22 26.77
N ARG A 682 -25.28 23.27 27.24
CA ARG A 682 -25.64 24.67 26.94
C ARG A 682 -25.46 25.02 25.46
N GLU A 683 -24.34 24.59 24.87
CA GLU A 683 -24.01 24.86 23.47
C GLU A 683 -24.66 23.87 22.50
N ASN A 684 -25.43 22.89 23.01
CA ASN A 684 -26.06 21.82 22.23
C ASN A 684 -25.04 21.03 21.38
N ILE A 685 -23.87 20.75 21.95
CA ILE A 685 -22.80 19.98 21.31
C ILE A 685 -22.92 18.52 21.75
N ALA A 686 -23.15 17.63 20.77
CA ALA A 686 -23.09 16.20 21.02
C ALA A 686 -21.66 15.78 21.39
N TRP A 687 -21.53 14.94 22.41
CA TRP A 687 -20.26 14.41 22.91
C TRP A 687 -20.48 12.97 23.41
N GLN A 688 -19.38 12.26 23.65
CA GLN A 688 -19.42 10.88 24.10
C GLN A 688 -18.37 10.60 25.19
N TRP A 689 -18.60 9.56 25.98
CA TRP A 689 -17.57 9.02 26.86
C TRP A 689 -16.56 8.21 26.07
N ARG A 690 -15.28 8.41 26.38
CA ARG A 690 -14.24 7.43 26.06
C ARG A 690 -14.40 6.24 27.01
N ARG A 691 -14.80 5.08 26.47
CA ARG A 691 -15.09 3.87 27.26
C ARG A 691 -13.88 2.95 27.45
N ALA A 692 -12.83 3.14 26.65
CA ALA A 692 -11.59 2.41 26.82
C ALA A 692 -10.75 3.00 27.95
N LEU A 693 -10.12 2.12 28.75
CA LEU A 693 -9.16 2.49 29.80
C LEU A 693 -7.71 2.26 29.36
N GLY A 694 -7.48 1.65 28.20
CA GLY A 694 -6.13 1.45 27.63
C GLY A 694 -5.58 2.74 27.00
N GLY A 695 -4.26 2.82 26.82
CA GLY A 695 -3.57 4.03 26.36
C GLY A 695 -3.29 5.04 27.48
N GLY A 696 -2.27 5.87 27.31
CA GLY A 696 -2.01 7.08 28.09
C GLY A 696 -2.17 8.31 27.18
N ASN A 697 -2.04 9.50 27.75
CA ASN A 697 -1.90 10.75 27.00
C ASN A 697 -1.18 11.78 27.90
N ASP A 698 -0.85 12.92 27.32
CA ASP A 698 -0.06 13.96 27.96
C ASP A 698 -0.74 14.58 29.22
N ALA A 699 -2.06 14.45 29.41
CA ALA A 699 -2.71 14.85 30.66
C ALA A 699 -2.15 14.09 31.88
N GLY A 700 -1.67 12.85 31.70
CA GLY A 700 -1.03 12.07 32.76
C GLY A 700 0.30 12.68 33.21
N ALA A 701 1.10 13.17 32.25
CA ALA A 701 2.32 13.90 32.54
C ALA A 701 2.02 15.24 33.23
N ILE A 702 1.07 16.01 32.69
CA ILE A 702 0.70 17.34 33.23
C ILE A 702 0.15 17.21 34.66
N GLN A 703 -0.66 16.20 34.94
CA GLN A 703 -1.29 15.97 36.25
C GLN A 703 -0.27 15.77 37.38
N GLN A 704 0.90 15.19 37.09
CA GLN A 704 1.85 14.71 38.10
C GLN A 704 3.05 15.65 38.30
N ARG A 705 3.20 16.69 37.46
CA ARG A 705 4.37 17.57 37.43
C ARG A 705 4.11 18.90 38.13
N ALA A 706 5.17 19.63 38.47
CA ALA A 706 5.12 20.96 39.09
C ALA A 706 4.20 21.13 40.34
N GLY A 707 3.98 20.07 41.13
CA GLY A 707 3.08 20.10 42.31
C GLY A 707 1.63 19.70 42.03
N GLY A 708 1.33 19.33 40.78
CA GLY A 708 0.07 18.77 40.33
C GLY A 708 -0.89 19.81 39.76
N ALA A 709 -1.36 19.55 38.53
CA ALA A 709 -2.36 20.38 37.85
C ALA A 709 -3.72 19.65 37.80
N ARG A 710 -4.81 20.41 37.78
CA ARG A 710 -6.12 19.83 37.45
C ARG A 710 -6.17 19.54 35.96
N THR A 711 -6.41 18.29 35.58
CA THR A 711 -6.37 17.91 34.16
C THR A 711 -7.70 17.38 33.67
N CYS A 712 -7.94 17.55 32.37
CA CYS A 712 -9.01 16.90 31.62
C CYS A 712 -8.57 16.74 30.17
N THR A 713 -9.24 15.83 29.45
CA THR A 713 -8.89 15.50 28.06
C THR A 713 -10.13 15.59 27.18
N LEU A 714 -9.98 16.24 26.01
CA LEU A 714 -10.98 16.24 24.93
C LEU A 714 -10.34 15.62 23.70
N SER A 715 -10.82 14.44 23.31
CA SER A 715 -10.23 13.69 22.21
C SER A 715 -11.13 13.64 20.98
N ILE A 716 -10.54 13.63 19.79
CA ILE A 716 -11.23 13.38 18.52
C ILE A 716 -11.23 11.85 18.25
N PRO A 717 -12.39 11.19 18.10
CA PRO A 717 -12.44 9.80 17.68
C PRO A 717 -11.74 9.57 16.34
N CYS A 718 -10.81 8.61 16.30
CA CYS A 718 -10.03 8.27 15.12
C CYS A 718 -9.90 6.74 14.98
N ARG A 719 -10.29 6.21 13.82
CA ARG A 719 -10.15 4.77 13.50
C ARG A 719 -8.74 4.50 12.99
N TYR A 720 -8.25 3.29 13.29
CA TYR A 720 -6.94 2.81 12.83
C TYR A 720 -5.78 3.70 13.31
N LEU A 721 -5.88 4.17 14.56
CA LEU A 721 -4.79 4.83 15.29
C LEU A 721 -3.51 3.98 15.24
N HIS A 722 -2.35 4.65 15.14
CA HIS A 722 -1.02 4.02 15.09
C HIS A 722 -0.86 3.00 13.95
N THR A 723 -1.54 3.24 12.82
CA THR A 723 -1.37 2.47 11.58
C THR A 723 -0.99 3.40 10.42
N PRO A 724 -0.57 2.86 9.26
CA PRO A 724 -0.12 3.66 8.11
C PRO A 724 -1.16 4.68 7.63
N ALA A 725 -2.45 4.36 7.76
CA ALA A 725 -3.54 5.25 7.42
C ALA A 725 -4.66 5.18 8.46
N SER A 726 -5.10 6.34 8.93
CA SER A 726 -6.16 6.51 9.94
C SER A 726 -7.32 7.33 9.40
N LEU A 727 -8.50 7.21 10.02
CA LEU A 727 -9.73 7.91 9.61
C LEU A 727 -10.35 8.74 10.73
N LEU A 728 -10.76 9.95 10.39
CA LEU A 728 -11.38 10.90 11.31
C LEU A 728 -12.62 11.55 10.68
N ALA A 729 -13.66 11.81 11.49
CA ALA A 729 -14.81 12.58 11.04
C ALA A 729 -14.59 14.08 11.22
N VAL A 730 -14.72 14.85 10.13
CA VAL A 730 -14.60 16.32 10.17
C VAL A 730 -15.59 16.93 11.17
N SER A 731 -16.79 16.34 11.27
CA SER A 731 -17.80 16.80 12.23
C SER A 731 -17.37 16.62 13.70
N ASP A 732 -16.57 15.61 14.02
CA ASP A 732 -16.07 15.41 15.39
C ASP A 732 -14.97 16.42 15.69
N MET A 733 -14.06 16.67 14.74
CA MET A 733 -13.03 17.71 14.87
C MET A 733 -13.65 19.10 15.12
N VAL A 734 -14.66 19.48 14.33
CA VAL A 734 -15.37 20.77 14.49
C VAL A 734 -16.05 20.86 15.86
N LYS A 735 -16.77 19.82 16.29
CA LYS A 735 -17.43 19.81 17.60
C LYS A 735 -16.41 19.83 18.75
N THR A 736 -15.26 19.18 18.58
CA THR A 736 -14.18 19.17 19.58
C THR A 736 -13.60 20.58 19.74
N TYR A 737 -13.31 21.28 18.64
CA TYR A 737 -12.92 22.69 18.67
C TYR A 737 -13.94 23.56 19.39
N GLN A 738 -15.22 23.43 19.01
CA GLN A 738 -16.32 24.23 19.58
C GLN A 738 -16.45 23.99 21.09
N LEU A 739 -16.37 22.73 21.52
CA LEU A 739 -16.47 22.37 22.93
C LEU A 739 -15.25 22.87 23.73
N ALA A 740 -14.04 22.67 23.22
CA ALA A 740 -12.81 23.17 23.85
C ALA A 740 -12.86 24.70 24.00
N ARG A 741 -13.23 25.41 22.94
CA ARG A 741 -13.38 26.88 22.95
C ARG A 741 -14.42 27.33 23.97
N ALA A 742 -15.60 26.71 23.99
CA ALA A 742 -16.67 27.07 24.91
C ALA A 742 -16.31 26.74 26.37
N PHE A 743 -15.61 25.64 26.61
CA PHE A 743 -15.08 25.25 27.91
C PHE A 743 -14.08 26.29 28.43
N LEU A 744 -13.09 26.65 27.62
CA LEU A 744 -12.09 27.66 27.97
C LEU A 744 -12.73 29.03 28.28
N ARG A 745 -13.79 29.42 27.56
CA ARG A 745 -14.54 30.66 27.86
C ARG A 745 -15.30 30.64 29.18
N GLU A 746 -15.67 29.46 29.68
CA GLU A 746 -16.36 29.33 30.97
C GLU A 746 -15.39 29.26 32.15
N LEU A 747 -14.10 28.97 31.91
CA LEU A 747 -13.08 28.80 32.96
C LEU A 747 -12.96 29.99 33.92
N PRO A 748 -12.93 31.27 33.50
CA PRO A 748 -12.83 32.39 34.44
C PRO A 748 -13.94 32.38 35.50
N ARG A 749 -15.18 32.11 35.09
CA ARG A 749 -16.34 32.04 35.99
C ARG A 749 -16.26 30.84 36.92
N PHE A 750 -15.87 29.68 36.38
CA PHE A 750 -15.65 28.47 37.17
C PHE A 750 -14.57 28.68 38.24
N TRP A 751 -13.45 29.32 37.86
CA TRP A 751 -12.33 29.57 38.75
C TRP A 751 -12.69 30.54 39.88
N ALA A 752 -13.35 31.65 39.55
CA ALA A 752 -13.81 32.63 40.54
C ALA A 752 -14.81 32.02 41.54
N ALA A 753 -15.70 31.14 41.08
CA ALA A 753 -16.69 30.46 41.94
C ALA A 753 -16.05 29.46 42.91
N ALA A 754 -14.84 28.96 42.61
CA ALA A 754 -14.11 28.05 43.49
C ALA A 754 -13.39 28.76 44.65
N GLY A 755 -13.48 30.10 44.74
CA GLY A 755 -12.89 30.90 45.82
C GLY A 755 -11.36 30.90 45.82
N ARG A 756 -10.73 30.81 44.64
CA ARG A 756 -9.28 30.74 44.44
C ARG A 756 -8.78 31.85 43.53
#